data_AF-A0A6P1U969-F1
#
_entry.id   AF-A0A6P1U969-F1
#
_cell.length_a   1.000
_cell.length_b   1.000
_cell.length_c   1.000
_cell.angle_alpha   90.00
_cell.angle_beta   90.00
_cell.angle_gamma   90.00
#
_symmetry.space_group_name_H-M   'P 1'
#
loop_
_entity.id
_entity.type
_entity.pdbx_description
1 polymer ?
#
loop_
_entity_poly.entity_id
_entity_poly.type
_entity_poly.pdbx_seq_one_letter_code
_entity_poly.pdbx_strand_id
1 'polypeptide(L)'
;MRKSQLAVWLSAATLALAACGDGAVRSPDLPPVQLTGIGQVTCSPHGVSSSDNTFAVGQTGQCVVTGACVYQSVDKNGNAQQTAGVCPDNLTFSSRNPDTATITPEGELTGVKPGATEIIASGDGLSSDPVDVTVSTACASVSATGASPLTLNPQTLTLRSSSNSGSTERIRAELLLSDGSTVQVGALPGMEWTLSDTTVVSAGTTQLTQNQFTAAAGVTEPVLVQVTGTYSGALLCAGTPPQTQTADITVRPAQLEDGASSICIEPVPPAQAFEGCRPITIGRRVCLTPNLPIQLTVGEERQVQVRGIFDDDQECNITDTSTLELVPDNGVATIDQDGTLTGVRPNDEGENTVLRATFDGINKERPVAVKVNQVLGKNSLVVFAKAMFNEGDAMSLIDAQDHKFACVGANNLVVDGLGNKTPRGALKAFAYVATCDNNMLDESGNCIAPIPDDENADPTAAAFLATAPTKDVSNQQSPRPVLDPYNDGIEWRTVAGYWGEIKDPDTGETSLGCVTKSADPSAHVGDLYKEERRLLLGLNGKPIEPGEDSELPPGAFQPNGLVYSDAAVRIGFNCVIATYTNPENPNEKQSDGMTVLVLPATNDILLGGSNDGAALCESLAPLFGNGALLGILPITDILAAVTNGLTPLLEALDVLPIDGLVTQLQNILGPITGPLINGLDNFVVDPLLEPLVCQLTNGVGGLLGLLTGNKKPPANCPSFGFGG
;
A
#
# COMPACT_ATOMS: atom_id res chain seq x y z
N MET A 1 5.73 70.36 -32.27
CA MET A 1 6.38 71.69 -32.32
C MET A 1 6.83 71.98 -33.76
N ARG A 2 6.90 73.26 -34.10
CA ARG A 2 6.87 73.86 -35.45
C ARG A 2 8.17 73.73 -36.29
N LYS A 3 7.95 73.73 -37.63
CA LYS A 3 8.74 74.34 -38.73
C LYS A 3 10.13 73.71 -39.02
N SER A 4 10.51 73.44 -40.27
CA SER A 4 10.42 74.32 -41.44
C SER A 4 10.49 73.56 -42.78
N GLN A 5 9.75 74.09 -43.76
CA GLN A 5 9.82 73.79 -45.19
C GLN A 5 11.00 74.54 -45.83
N LEU A 6 11.55 74.02 -46.93
CA LEU A 6 11.82 74.72 -48.21
C LEU A 6 12.34 73.63 -49.20
N ALA A 7 11.60 73.25 -50.25
CA ALA A 7 11.55 73.85 -51.60
C ALA A 7 12.87 73.58 -52.39
N VAL A 8 12.94 73.11 -53.63
CA VAL A 8 12.23 73.44 -54.88
C VAL A 8 12.62 72.41 -55.97
N TRP A 9 11.63 71.98 -56.77
CA TRP A 9 11.58 71.66 -58.20
C TRP A 9 12.83 71.23 -59.03
N LEU A 10 12.64 70.07 -59.69
CA LEU A 10 12.61 69.84 -61.15
C LEU A 10 13.91 69.91 -62.00
N SER A 11 14.05 68.81 -62.75
CA SER A 11 14.51 68.67 -64.14
C SER A 11 16.01 68.54 -64.48
N ALA A 12 16.19 67.54 -65.35
CA ALA A 12 17.09 67.47 -66.51
C ALA A 12 18.50 66.88 -66.31
N ALA A 13 18.62 65.65 -66.81
CA ALA A 13 19.69 65.19 -67.69
C ALA A 13 21.11 65.68 -67.39
N THR A 14 21.88 64.85 -66.72
CA THR A 14 23.34 64.85 -66.83
C THR A 14 23.82 63.42 -67.04
N LEU A 15 23.70 62.98 -68.29
CA LEU A 15 24.58 61.97 -68.86
C LEU A 15 25.93 62.68 -69.06
N ALA A 16 26.89 62.44 -68.17
CA ALA A 16 28.25 62.95 -68.33
C ALA A 16 29.24 61.80 -68.17
N LEU A 17 29.70 61.32 -69.33
CA LEU A 17 30.81 60.40 -69.50
C LEU A 17 32.05 60.90 -68.75
N ALA A 18 32.59 60.07 -67.87
CA ALA A 18 33.97 60.18 -67.42
C ALA A 18 34.87 59.42 -68.41
N ALA A 19 35.20 60.07 -69.52
CA ALA A 19 36.33 59.72 -70.39
C ALA A 19 36.81 60.99 -71.10
N CYS A 20 37.87 61.63 -70.60
CA CYS A 20 38.75 62.52 -71.35
C CYS A 20 40.00 62.87 -70.52
N GLY A 21 40.99 61.99 -70.57
CA GLY A 21 42.37 62.44 -70.70
C GLY A 21 42.63 62.63 -72.19
N ASP A 22 43.10 63.82 -72.55
CA ASP A 22 43.51 64.31 -73.87
C ASP A 22 42.44 64.34 -74.98
N GLY A 23 42.01 65.57 -75.29
CA GLY A 23 41.04 65.93 -76.32
C GLY A 23 41.50 65.65 -77.75
N ALA A 24 41.62 64.37 -78.12
CA ALA A 24 41.56 63.92 -79.49
C ALA A 24 40.16 63.38 -79.78
N VAL A 25 39.31 64.21 -80.40
CA VAL A 25 38.11 63.71 -81.07
C VAL A 25 38.58 62.66 -82.08
N ARG A 26 38.36 61.38 -81.78
CA ARG A 26 38.71 60.27 -82.68
C ARG A 26 38.01 60.51 -84.01
N SER A 27 38.75 60.41 -85.11
CA SER A 27 38.17 60.48 -86.45
C SER A 27 37.08 59.39 -86.58
N PRO A 28 35.89 59.67 -87.14
CA PRO A 28 34.82 58.68 -87.33
C PRO A 28 35.26 57.48 -88.19
N ASP A 29 36.34 57.63 -88.94
CA ASP A 29 36.91 56.60 -89.82
C ASP A 29 37.89 55.64 -89.11
N LEU A 30 38.22 55.87 -87.83
CA LEU A 30 39.07 54.95 -87.05
C LEU A 30 38.22 53.80 -86.48
N PRO A 31 38.76 52.55 -86.47
CA PRO A 31 38.04 51.42 -85.88
C PRO A 31 37.71 51.69 -84.39
N PRO A 32 36.56 51.17 -83.91
CA PRO A 32 36.16 51.33 -82.51
C PRO A 32 37.20 50.73 -81.58
N VAL A 33 37.25 51.24 -80.34
CA VAL A 33 38.08 50.66 -79.28
C VAL A 33 37.61 49.23 -79.04
N GLN A 34 38.53 48.27 -79.11
CA GLN A 34 38.22 46.86 -78.92
C GLN A 34 38.71 46.41 -77.55
N LEU A 35 37.86 45.69 -76.80
CA LEU A 35 38.32 44.95 -75.63
C LEU A 35 39.30 43.87 -76.12
N THR A 36 40.43 43.72 -75.43
CA THR A 36 41.49 42.76 -75.77
C THR A 36 41.96 41.92 -74.59
N GLY A 37 41.54 42.26 -73.36
CA GLY A 37 41.76 41.45 -72.17
C GLY A 37 40.79 41.82 -71.05
N ILE A 38 40.33 40.82 -70.31
CA ILE A 38 39.47 40.99 -69.13
C ILE A 38 40.37 40.99 -67.88
N GLY A 39 40.07 41.84 -66.90
CA GLY A 39 40.79 41.89 -65.64
C GLY A 39 40.69 40.60 -64.81
N GLN A 40 41.46 40.55 -63.72
CA GLN A 40 41.45 39.41 -62.81
C GLN A 40 40.07 39.22 -62.14
N VAL A 41 39.61 37.98 -62.06
CA VAL A 41 38.41 37.59 -61.30
C VAL A 41 38.79 37.24 -59.87
N THR A 42 38.00 37.71 -58.91
CA THR A 42 38.09 37.35 -57.50
C THR A 42 36.72 36.99 -56.98
N CYS A 43 36.62 35.92 -56.21
CA CYS A 43 35.37 35.43 -55.64
C CYS A 43 35.45 35.43 -54.12
N SER A 44 34.49 36.05 -53.46
CA SER A 44 34.46 36.13 -52.00
C SER A 44 33.11 35.65 -51.45
N PRO A 45 33.10 34.77 -50.43
CA PRO A 45 31.87 34.40 -49.74
C PRO A 45 31.21 35.59 -49.04
N HIS A 46 29.88 35.59 -48.94
CA HIS A 46 29.18 36.61 -48.15
C HIS A 46 29.47 36.44 -46.65
N GLY A 47 29.63 37.55 -45.95
CA GLY A 47 29.80 37.56 -44.49
C GLY A 47 31.18 37.17 -43.97
N VAL A 48 32.14 36.87 -44.85
CA VAL A 48 33.54 36.55 -44.48
C VAL A 48 34.44 37.70 -44.92
N SER A 49 35.35 38.14 -44.05
CA SER A 49 36.29 39.24 -44.33
C SER A 49 37.55 38.82 -45.12
N SER A 50 37.60 37.58 -45.60
CA SER A 50 38.72 37.03 -46.37
C SER A 50 38.45 37.10 -47.88
N SER A 51 39.48 37.44 -48.66
CA SER A 51 39.49 37.34 -50.13
C SER A 51 39.90 35.94 -50.63
N ASP A 52 39.75 34.93 -49.78
CA ASP A 52 40.13 33.57 -50.13
C ASP A 52 38.99 33.01 -50.99
N ASN A 53 39.31 32.54 -52.20
CA ASN A 53 38.35 31.92 -53.13
C ASN A 53 37.85 30.54 -52.62
N THR A 54 37.63 30.40 -51.31
CA THR A 54 37.24 29.18 -50.63
C THR A 54 35.81 29.33 -50.12
N PHE A 55 34.95 28.41 -50.52
CA PHE A 55 33.53 28.37 -50.17
C PHE A 55 33.22 27.07 -49.45
N ALA A 56 32.23 27.05 -48.56
CA ALA A 56 31.67 25.80 -48.05
C ALA A 56 30.47 25.34 -48.89
N VAL A 57 30.11 24.06 -48.81
CA VAL A 57 28.85 23.56 -49.39
C VAL A 57 27.67 24.38 -48.87
N GLY A 58 26.83 24.88 -49.77
CA GLY A 58 25.67 25.73 -49.51
C GLY A 58 25.99 27.21 -49.27
N GLN A 59 27.26 27.58 -49.12
CA GLN A 59 27.64 28.99 -48.94
C GLN A 59 27.56 29.75 -50.26
N THR A 60 27.01 30.97 -50.22
CA THR A 60 26.90 31.90 -51.35
C THR A 60 27.91 33.04 -51.25
N GLY A 61 28.27 33.63 -52.39
CA GLY A 61 29.15 34.80 -52.45
C GLY A 61 29.18 35.42 -53.84
N GLN A 62 30.02 36.45 -53.99
CA GLN A 62 30.09 37.23 -55.20
C GLN A 62 31.46 37.11 -55.86
N CYS A 63 31.46 36.82 -57.16
CA CYS A 63 32.60 36.97 -58.04
C CYS A 63 32.52 38.31 -58.77
N VAL A 64 33.63 39.04 -58.78
CA VAL A 64 33.77 40.33 -59.46
C VAL A 64 35.10 40.39 -60.19
N VAL A 65 35.16 41.21 -61.24
CA VAL A 65 36.43 41.56 -61.90
C VAL A 65 37.06 42.72 -61.15
N THR A 66 38.22 42.49 -60.53
CA THR A 66 38.94 43.50 -59.71
C THR A 66 40.11 44.14 -60.44
N GLY A 67 40.56 43.55 -61.56
CA GLY A 67 41.58 44.13 -62.44
C GLY A 67 41.01 45.06 -63.50
N ALA A 68 41.84 45.96 -64.04
CA ALA A 68 41.45 46.78 -65.19
C ALA A 68 41.41 45.92 -66.47
N CYS A 69 40.38 46.14 -67.30
CA CYS A 69 40.29 45.56 -68.62
C CYS A 69 41.23 46.27 -69.60
N VAL A 70 41.77 45.53 -70.56
CA VAL A 70 42.72 46.04 -71.56
C VAL A 70 42.01 46.30 -72.87
N TYR A 71 42.11 47.52 -73.36
CA TYR A 71 41.51 47.96 -74.61
C TYR A 71 42.58 48.27 -75.64
N GLN A 72 42.37 47.84 -76.88
CA GLN A 72 43.19 48.22 -78.02
C GLN A 72 42.50 49.31 -78.83
N SER A 73 43.27 50.34 -79.14
CA SER A 73 42.82 51.52 -79.86
C SER A 73 43.88 51.86 -80.92
N VAL A 74 43.47 52.22 -82.14
CA VAL A 74 44.40 52.65 -83.19
C VAL A 74 44.56 54.17 -83.16
N ASP A 75 45.79 54.68 -83.14
CA ASP A 75 46.08 56.12 -83.18
C ASP A 75 45.91 56.71 -84.59
N LYS A 76 46.03 58.05 -84.71
CA LYS A 76 45.92 58.76 -86.00
C LYS A 76 47.01 58.39 -87.03
N ASN A 77 48.07 57.68 -86.62
CA ASN A 77 49.17 57.25 -87.48
C ASN A 77 49.03 55.76 -87.86
N GLY A 78 47.98 55.07 -87.41
CA GLY A 78 47.76 53.65 -87.68
C GLY A 78 48.44 52.69 -86.69
N ASN A 79 49.02 53.18 -85.59
CA ASN A 79 49.65 52.33 -84.58
C ASN A 79 48.62 51.83 -83.57
N ALA A 80 48.71 50.56 -83.18
CA ALA A 80 47.93 49.99 -82.09
C ALA A 80 48.48 50.46 -80.73
N GLN A 81 47.60 50.95 -79.86
CA GLN A 81 47.90 51.33 -78.48
C GLN A 81 46.97 50.56 -77.54
N GLN A 82 47.53 50.02 -76.46
CA GLN A 82 46.77 49.41 -75.38
C GLN A 82 46.58 50.40 -74.23
N THR A 83 45.38 50.43 -73.66
CA THR A 83 45.01 51.26 -72.51
C THR A 83 44.20 50.43 -71.52
N ALA A 84 44.50 50.56 -70.24
CA ALA A 84 43.72 49.96 -69.16
C ALA A 84 42.48 50.81 -68.86
N GLY A 85 41.33 50.17 -68.61
CA GLY A 85 40.07 50.85 -68.30
C GLY A 85 39.12 49.99 -67.46
N VAL A 86 37.96 50.55 -67.11
CA VAL A 86 36.90 49.82 -66.40
C VAL A 86 36.35 48.72 -67.31
N CYS A 87 36.07 47.55 -66.74
CA CYS A 87 35.49 46.45 -67.48
C CYS A 87 34.02 46.72 -67.85
N PRO A 88 33.53 46.20 -68.99
CA PRO A 88 32.13 46.34 -69.37
C PRO A 88 31.17 45.67 -68.37
N ASP A 89 29.97 46.24 -68.18
CA ASP A 89 28.97 45.67 -67.27
C ASP A 89 28.28 44.40 -67.83
N ASN A 90 28.46 44.08 -69.11
CA ASN A 90 27.86 42.92 -69.78
C ASN A 90 28.73 41.65 -69.74
N LEU A 91 29.75 41.62 -68.90
CA LEU A 91 30.51 40.38 -68.67
C LEU A 91 29.62 39.33 -68.02
N THR A 92 29.79 38.07 -68.43
CA THR A 92 29.06 36.92 -67.89
C THR A 92 30.01 35.96 -67.20
N PHE A 93 29.62 35.45 -66.04
CA PHE A 93 30.42 34.47 -65.30
C PHE A 93 29.99 33.04 -65.61
N SER A 94 30.96 32.12 -65.59
CA SER A 94 30.71 30.68 -65.77
C SER A 94 31.68 29.84 -64.93
N SER A 95 31.21 28.67 -64.48
CA SER A 95 32.00 27.69 -63.76
C SER A 95 32.38 26.54 -64.69
N ARG A 96 33.65 26.11 -64.65
CA ARG A 96 34.09 24.92 -65.42
C ARG A 96 33.48 23.62 -64.90
N ASN A 97 33.09 23.57 -63.63
CA ASN A 97 32.45 22.41 -63.02
C ASN A 97 31.28 22.85 -62.11
N PRO A 98 30.07 22.99 -62.69
CA PRO A 98 28.86 23.33 -61.94
C PRO A 98 28.49 22.33 -60.83
N ASP A 99 28.91 21.06 -60.92
CA ASP A 99 28.67 20.07 -59.86
C ASP A 99 29.48 20.37 -58.59
N THR A 100 30.55 21.16 -58.70
CA THR A 100 31.39 21.61 -57.56
C THR A 100 30.93 22.98 -57.06
N ALA A 101 30.78 23.95 -57.95
CA ALA A 101 30.21 25.26 -57.64
C ALA A 101 29.42 25.82 -58.83
N THR A 102 28.19 26.26 -58.57
CA THR A 102 27.34 26.95 -59.54
C THR A 102 27.56 28.46 -59.45
N ILE A 103 27.43 29.16 -60.58
CA ILE A 103 27.52 30.62 -60.62
C ILE A 103 26.46 31.18 -61.57
N THR A 104 25.82 32.28 -61.19
CA THR A 104 24.90 33.02 -62.08
C THR A 104 25.71 33.84 -63.09
N PRO A 105 25.13 34.20 -64.26
CA PRO A 105 25.79 35.10 -65.20
C PRO A 105 26.23 36.43 -64.57
N GLU A 106 25.55 36.89 -63.53
CA GLU A 106 25.82 38.11 -62.76
C GLU A 106 26.92 37.94 -61.70
N GLY A 107 27.43 36.73 -61.50
CA GLY A 107 28.57 36.45 -60.61
C GLY A 107 28.21 35.97 -59.21
N GLU A 108 26.95 35.60 -58.93
CA GLU A 108 26.57 35.00 -57.65
C GLU A 108 26.96 33.51 -57.64
N LEU A 109 27.95 33.16 -56.83
CA LEU A 109 28.51 31.80 -56.73
C LEU A 109 27.91 31.07 -55.52
N THR A 110 27.62 29.77 -55.68
CA THR A 110 27.21 28.85 -54.61
C THR A 110 28.07 27.59 -54.62
N GLY A 111 28.65 27.22 -53.49
CA GLY A 111 29.33 25.93 -53.33
C GLY A 111 28.35 24.76 -53.30
N VAL A 112 28.53 23.74 -54.12
CA VAL A 112 27.61 22.59 -54.24
C VAL A 112 28.19 21.33 -53.63
N LYS A 113 29.47 21.05 -53.90
CA LYS A 113 30.13 19.82 -53.46
C LYS A 113 31.61 20.06 -53.17
N PRO A 114 32.22 19.39 -52.16
CA PRO A 114 33.64 19.57 -51.88
C PRO A 114 34.52 19.20 -53.10
N GLY A 115 35.46 20.08 -53.43
CA GLY A 115 36.29 19.96 -54.63
C GLY A 115 36.91 21.28 -55.07
N ALA A 116 37.51 21.34 -56.25
CA ALA A 116 38.01 22.58 -56.84
C ALA A 116 37.43 22.77 -58.26
N THR A 117 37.18 24.02 -58.64
CA THR A 117 36.72 24.42 -59.98
C THR A 117 37.34 25.76 -60.37
N GLU A 118 37.30 26.09 -61.65
CA GLU A 118 37.75 27.38 -62.16
C GLU A 118 36.53 28.24 -62.54
N ILE A 119 36.57 29.53 -62.18
CA ILE A 119 35.57 30.53 -62.59
C ILE A 119 36.16 31.45 -63.64
N ILE A 120 35.39 31.74 -64.68
CA ILE A 120 35.80 32.57 -65.82
C ILE A 120 34.75 33.64 -66.09
N ALA A 121 35.19 34.89 -66.26
CA ALA A 121 34.37 35.98 -66.79
C ALA A 121 34.57 36.08 -68.32
N SER A 122 33.49 36.18 -69.09
CA SER A 122 33.55 36.24 -70.55
C SER A 122 32.63 37.34 -71.11
N GLY A 123 33.10 38.00 -72.17
CA GLY A 123 32.37 39.04 -72.89
C GLY A 123 33.12 39.46 -74.15
N ASP A 124 32.39 39.92 -75.17
CA ASP A 124 32.92 40.32 -76.48
C ASP A 124 33.86 39.29 -77.14
N GLY A 125 33.61 37.98 -76.91
CA GLY A 125 34.40 36.88 -77.45
C GLY A 125 35.71 36.61 -76.72
N LEU A 126 35.97 37.28 -75.59
CA LEU A 126 37.13 37.10 -74.74
C LEU A 126 36.75 36.41 -73.43
N SER A 127 37.75 35.80 -72.80
CA SER A 127 37.67 35.20 -71.46
C SER A 127 38.79 35.76 -70.59
N SER A 128 38.50 35.95 -69.29
CA SER A 128 39.51 36.25 -68.29
C SER A 128 40.44 35.07 -68.07
N ASP A 129 41.56 35.30 -67.38
CA ASP A 129 42.28 34.21 -66.74
C ASP A 129 41.34 33.51 -65.74
N PRO A 130 41.38 32.16 -65.65
CA PRO A 130 40.56 31.43 -64.70
C PRO A 130 41.01 31.69 -63.27
N VAL A 131 40.05 31.80 -62.35
CA VAL A 131 40.33 31.83 -60.90
C VAL A 131 39.96 30.49 -60.26
N ASP A 132 40.90 29.92 -59.51
CA ASP A 132 40.65 28.70 -58.74
C ASP A 132 39.72 28.99 -57.56
N VAL A 133 38.61 28.28 -57.50
CA VAL A 133 37.66 28.25 -56.40
C VAL A 133 37.70 26.87 -55.75
N THR A 134 37.92 26.83 -54.44
CA THR A 134 37.88 25.59 -53.65
C THR A 134 36.60 25.53 -52.83
N VAL A 135 35.90 24.40 -52.88
CA VAL A 135 34.73 24.13 -52.06
C VAL A 135 35.09 23.13 -50.95
N SER A 136 34.93 23.52 -49.69
CA SER A 136 35.11 22.68 -48.49
C SER A 136 33.79 22.05 -48.05
N THR A 137 33.82 21.23 -47.01
CA THR A 137 32.59 20.74 -46.34
C THR A 137 31.76 21.90 -45.76
N ALA A 138 30.47 21.66 -45.54
CA ALA A 138 29.57 22.63 -44.90
C ALA A 138 30.11 23.08 -43.54
N CYS A 139 29.91 24.35 -43.21
CA CYS A 139 30.35 24.98 -41.96
C CYS A 139 29.35 26.05 -41.54
N ALA A 140 29.45 26.55 -40.31
CA ALA A 140 28.58 27.60 -39.80
C ALA A 140 29.23 28.97 -39.88
N SER A 141 28.48 29.94 -40.38
CA SER A 141 28.85 31.35 -40.42
C SER A 141 27.65 32.21 -40.06
N VAL A 142 27.91 33.47 -39.72
CA VAL A 142 26.84 34.46 -39.51
C VAL A 142 26.07 34.62 -40.82
N SER A 143 24.75 34.50 -40.74
CA SER A 143 23.85 34.75 -41.88
C SER A 143 24.00 36.19 -42.38
N ALA A 144 23.66 36.46 -43.64
CA ALA A 144 23.54 37.82 -44.16
C ALA A 144 22.57 38.71 -43.33
N THR A 145 21.67 38.10 -42.56
CA THR A 145 20.75 38.79 -41.63
C THR A 145 21.36 39.15 -40.28
N GLY A 146 22.62 38.79 -40.02
CA GLY A 146 23.30 39.05 -38.74
C GLY A 146 22.91 38.12 -37.59
N ALA A 147 22.06 37.11 -37.85
CA ALA A 147 21.69 36.11 -36.84
C ALA A 147 22.85 35.13 -36.58
N SER A 148 23.07 34.83 -35.30
CA SER A 148 23.98 33.75 -34.87
C SER A 148 23.46 32.40 -35.41
N PRO A 149 24.32 31.53 -35.98
CA PRO A 149 23.95 30.19 -36.37
C PRO A 149 23.83 29.23 -35.16
N LEU A 150 24.21 29.67 -33.95
CA LEU A 150 24.08 28.91 -32.72
C LEU A 150 22.71 29.16 -32.07
N THR A 151 21.96 28.09 -31.81
CA THR A 151 20.66 28.14 -31.12
C THR A 151 20.71 27.30 -29.84
N LEU A 152 20.12 27.82 -28.76
CA LEU A 152 19.93 27.10 -27.48
C LEU A 152 18.46 26.67 -27.32
N ASN A 153 18.20 25.40 -27.05
CA ASN A 153 16.86 24.84 -26.98
C ASN A 153 16.66 24.02 -25.69
N PRO A 154 15.72 24.40 -24.81
CA PRO A 154 14.83 25.56 -24.91
C PRO A 154 15.56 26.89 -24.63
N GLN A 155 15.00 28.01 -25.11
CA GLN A 155 15.48 29.37 -24.80
C GLN A 155 15.12 29.80 -23.37
N THR A 156 14.08 29.20 -22.79
CA THR A 156 13.68 29.36 -21.40
C THR A 156 13.52 28.00 -20.76
N LEU A 157 14.18 27.80 -19.61
CA LEU A 157 14.14 26.56 -18.84
C LEU A 157 13.68 26.89 -17.41
N THR A 158 12.89 26.02 -16.80
CA THR A 158 12.57 26.13 -15.37
C THR A 158 13.13 24.94 -14.62
N LEU A 159 13.89 25.22 -13.57
CA LEU A 159 14.36 24.23 -12.60
C LEU A 159 13.64 24.44 -11.28
N ARG A 160 13.56 23.37 -10.49
CA ARG A 160 12.92 23.34 -9.18
C ARG A 160 13.98 23.13 -8.11
N SER A 161 13.78 23.74 -6.96
CA SER A 161 14.66 23.64 -5.81
C SER A 161 13.87 23.18 -4.59
N SER A 162 14.23 22.03 -4.03
CA SER A 162 13.76 21.57 -2.72
C SER A 162 14.75 21.94 -1.63
N SER A 163 14.40 21.70 -0.36
CA SER A 163 15.25 22.03 0.78
C SER A 163 16.62 21.35 0.77
N ASN A 164 16.74 20.17 0.15
CA ASN A 164 17.95 19.36 0.15
C ASN A 164 18.45 18.96 -1.25
N SER A 165 17.76 19.35 -2.33
CA SER A 165 18.19 19.06 -3.69
C SER A 165 17.64 20.05 -4.72
N GLY A 166 18.06 19.93 -5.98
CA GLY A 166 17.44 20.66 -7.08
C GLY A 166 17.31 19.79 -8.32
N SER A 167 16.32 20.10 -9.15
CA SER A 167 16.06 19.39 -10.39
C SER A 167 17.19 19.61 -11.39
N THR A 168 17.37 18.63 -12.28
CA THR A 168 18.37 18.68 -13.34
C THR A 168 17.70 18.57 -14.70
N GLU A 169 17.98 19.52 -15.58
CA GLU A 169 17.44 19.53 -16.95
C GLU A 169 18.55 19.84 -17.97
N ARG A 170 18.22 19.75 -19.27
CA ARG A 170 19.18 19.95 -20.36
C ARG A 170 18.80 21.09 -21.30
N ILE A 171 19.81 21.82 -21.77
CA ILE A 171 19.70 22.76 -22.90
C ILE A 171 20.52 22.24 -24.07
N ARG A 172 19.86 21.93 -25.18
CA ARG A 172 20.54 21.55 -26.43
C ARG A 172 21.15 22.78 -27.09
N ALA A 173 22.36 22.63 -27.62
CA ALA A 173 23.00 23.65 -28.44
C ALA A 173 23.15 23.11 -29.87
N GLU A 174 22.56 23.81 -30.82
CA GLU A 174 22.47 23.41 -32.22
C GLU A 174 23.11 24.48 -33.10
N LEU A 175 23.91 24.05 -34.06
CA LEU A 175 24.58 24.90 -35.03
C LEU A 175 23.94 24.69 -36.40
N LEU A 176 23.48 25.77 -37.04
CA LEU A 176 23.00 25.75 -38.43
C LEU A 176 24.20 25.88 -39.38
N LEU A 177 24.39 24.89 -40.24
CA LEU A 177 25.44 24.87 -41.25
C LEU A 177 25.00 25.55 -42.56
N SER A 178 25.96 25.91 -43.40
CA SER A 178 25.79 26.59 -44.68
C SER A 178 24.94 25.81 -45.69
N ASP A 179 24.83 24.48 -45.54
CA ASP A 179 23.96 23.62 -46.36
C ASP A 179 22.52 23.50 -45.83
N GLY A 180 22.20 24.20 -44.73
CA GLY A 180 20.91 24.18 -44.06
C GLY A 180 20.73 23.03 -43.06
N SER A 181 21.71 22.14 -42.91
CA SER A 181 21.67 21.09 -41.89
C SER A 181 21.98 21.64 -40.49
N THR A 182 21.51 20.93 -39.46
CA THR A 182 21.79 21.29 -38.06
C THR A 182 22.63 20.22 -37.37
N VAL A 183 23.60 20.65 -36.54
CA VAL A 183 24.47 19.76 -35.78
C VAL A 183 24.40 20.10 -34.28
N GLN A 184 24.26 19.09 -33.43
CA GLN A 184 24.34 19.25 -31.98
C GLN A 184 25.78 19.50 -31.55
N VAL A 185 26.04 20.64 -30.94
CA VAL A 185 27.38 21.06 -30.49
C VAL A 185 27.52 21.10 -28.96
N GLY A 186 26.43 20.90 -28.21
CA GLY A 186 26.39 21.10 -26.75
C GLY A 186 27.34 20.26 -25.91
N ALA A 187 27.91 19.18 -26.46
CA ALA A 187 28.91 18.32 -25.82
C ALA A 187 30.17 18.13 -26.68
N LEU A 188 30.34 18.92 -27.75
CA LEU A 188 31.51 18.85 -28.62
C LEU A 188 32.66 19.72 -28.08
N PRO A 189 33.93 19.35 -28.35
CA PRO A 189 35.05 20.24 -28.11
C PRO A 189 34.87 21.60 -28.80
N GLY A 190 35.12 22.67 -28.05
CA GLY A 190 34.93 24.05 -28.51
C GLY A 190 33.60 24.68 -28.09
N MET A 191 32.70 23.93 -27.46
CA MET A 191 31.55 24.51 -26.74
C MET A 191 31.94 24.86 -25.31
N GLU A 192 31.67 26.10 -24.91
CA GLU A 192 31.85 26.59 -23.54
C GLU A 192 30.53 27.12 -23.00
N TRP A 193 30.26 26.85 -21.73
CA TRP A 193 29.06 27.29 -21.02
C TRP A 193 29.46 28.18 -19.84
N THR A 194 28.84 29.36 -19.74
CA THR A 194 29.02 30.26 -18.60
C THR A 194 27.67 30.58 -17.97
N LEU A 195 27.62 30.61 -16.64
CA LEU A 195 26.44 30.93 -15.86
C LEU A 195 26.60 32.30 -15.21
N SER A 196 25.54 33.10 -15.20
CA SER A 196 25.53 34.38 -14.48
C SER A 196 25.60 34.21 -12.96
N ASP A 197 25.12 33.06 -12.45
CA ASP A 197 25.15 32.71 -11.03
C ASP A 197 25.38 31.20 -10.85
N THR A 198 26.58 30.85 -10.38
CA THR A 198 26.98 29.45 -10.14
C THR A 198 26.58 28.92 -8.75
N THR A 199 26.07 29.80 -7.88
CA THR A 199 25.60 29.43 -6.54
C THR A 199 24.16 28.92 -6.58
N VAL A 200 23.40 29.32 -7.59
CA VAL A 200 21.98 28.96 -7.79
C VAL A 200 21.80 27.87 -8.85
N VAL A 201 22.62 27.85 -9.89
CA VAL A 201 22.64 26.78 -10.92
C VAL A 201 24.07 26.29 -11.08
N SER A 202 24.24 24.98 -11.18
CA SER A 202 25.52 24.37 -11.53
C SER A 202 25.42 23.66 -12.88
N ALA A 203 26.53 23.64 -13.62
CA ALA A 203 26.65 22.89 -14.87
C ALA A 203 27.48 21.61 -14.63
N GLY A 204 27.07 20.47 -15.18
CA GLY A 204 27.76 19.19 -15.00
C GLY A 204 29.21 19.24 -15.51
N THR A 205 30.18 18.97 -14.64
CA THR A 205 31.62 19.18 -14.89
C THR A 205 32.30 18.10 -15.73
N THR A 206 31.62 16.99 -16.02
CA THR A 206 32.18 15.93 -16.89
C THR A 206 31.96 16.26 -18.37
N GLN A 207 32.97 15.99 -19.22
CA GLN A 207 32.97 16.30 -20.66
C GLN A 207 31.79 15.69 -21.46
N LEU A 208 31.03 14.74 -20.89
CA LEU A 208 29.83 14.14 -21.49
C LEU A 208 28.51 14.73 -20.93
N THR A 209 28.56 15.70 -20.01
CA THR A 209 27.40 16.31 -19.32
C THR A 209 27.29 17.82 -19.49
N GLN A 210 28.07 18.44 -20.39
CA GLN A 210 28.18 19.91 -20.52
C GLN A 210 26.89 20.67 -20.83
N ASN A 211 25.77 19.98 -21.07
CA ASN A 211 24.48 20.59 -21.32
C ASN A 211 23.44 20.31 -20.23
N GLN A 212 23.86 19.80 -19.06
CA GLN A 212 23.00 19.56 -17.90
C GLN A 212 23.17 20.68 -16.87
N PHE A 213 22.05 21.21 -16.42
CA PHE A 213 21.96 22.30 -15.45
C PHE A 213 21.15 21.83 -14.26
N THR A 214 21.72 21.97 -13.06
CA THR A 214 21.14 21.53 -11.79
C THR A 214 20.93 22.72 -10.88
N ALA A 215 19.71 22.90 -10.39
CA ALA A 215 19.42 23.93 -9.39
C ALA A 215 20.11 23.59 -8.06
N ALA A 216 20.55 24.62 -7.34
CA ALA A 216 20.95 24.49 -5.95
C ALA A 216 19.73 24.16 -5.06
N ALA A 217 19.99 23.51 -3.92
CA ALA A 217 18.99 23.28 -2.91
C ALA A 217 18.66 24.55 -2.12
N GLY A 218 17.44 24.65 -1.59
CA GLY A 218 17.02 25.67 -0.64
C GLY A 218 16.72 27.04 -1.25
N VAL A 219 16.44 27.14 -2.55
CA VAL A 219 16.01 28.40 -3.17
C VAL A 219 14.56 28.68 -2.77
N THR A 220 14.34 29.74 -1.99
CA THR A 220 13.03 30.09 -1.42
C THR A 220 12.22 31.09 -2.23
N GLU A 221 12.85 31.78 -3.19
CA GLU A 221 12.20 32.75 -4.08
C GLU A 221 12.64 32.49 -5.54
N PRO A 222 11.80 32.78 -6.56
CA PRO A 222 12.21 32.61 -7.94
C PRO A 222 13.45 33.44 -8.31
N VAL A 223 14.48 32.79 -8.85
CA VAL A 223 15.73 33.41 -9.32
C VAL A 223 15.91 33.17 -10.81
N LEU A 224 16.23 34.22 -11.56
CA LEU A 224 16.58 34.13 -12.97
C LEU A 224 18.12 34.03 -13.12
N VAL A 225 18.60 32.99 -13.79
CA VAL A 225 20.00 32.77 -14.11
C VAL A 225 20.16 32.74 -15.63
N GLN A 226 21.06 33.55 -16.17
CA GLN A 226 21.38 33.51 -17.59
C GLN A 226 22.48 32.48 -17.84
N VAL A 227 22.25 31.63 -18.85
CA VAL A 227 23.25 30.70 -19.36
C VAL A 227 23.67 31.15 -20.74
N THR A 228 24.98 31.29 -20.93
CA THR A 228 25.58 31.68 -22.21
C THR A 228 26.37 30.49 -22.75
N GLY A 229 25.98 30.03 -23.94
CA GLY A 229 26.73 29.05 -24.71
C GLY A 229 27.57 29.75 -25.77
N THR A 230 28.87 29.45 -25.82
CA THR A 230 29.79 29.96 -26.85
C THR A 230 30.48 28.81 -27.56
N TYR A 231 30.32 28.74 -28.89
CA TYR A 231 30.98 27.76 -29.73
C TYR A 231 32.12 28.40 -30.52
N SER A 232 33.31 27.82 -30.40
CA SER A 232 34.56 28.23 -31.07
C SER A 232 35.26 27.07 -31.80
N GLY A 233 34.56 25.95 -32.00
CA GLY A 233 35.12 24.73 -32.59
C GLY A 233 35.22 24.75 -34.12
N ALA A 234 35.75 23.65 -34.68
CA ALA A 234 36.11 23.53 -36.09
C ALA A 234 34.93 23.50 -37.09
N LEU A 235 33.68 23.47 -36.61
CA LEU A 235 32.50 23.55 -37.48
C LEU A 235 32.21 24.98 -37.95
N LEU A 236 32.88 25.99 -37.39
CA LEU A 236 32.79 27.37 -37.90
C LEU A 236 33.56 27.53 -39.22
N CYS A 237 33.02 28.31 -40.14
CA CYS A 237 33.72 28.65 -41.37
C CYS A 237 35.00 29.44 -41.07
N ALA A 238 36.03 29.28 -41.89
CA ALA A 238 37.29 30.01 -41.71
C ALA A 238 37.06 31.52 -41.59
N GLY A 239 37.71 32.15 -40.60
CA GLY A 239 37.54 33.58 -40.32
C GLY A 239 36.27 33.97 -39.56
N THR A 240 35.39 33.02 -39.24
CA THR A 240 34.18 33.29 -38.45
C THR A 240 34.55 33.42 -36.95
N PRO A 241 34.13 34.50 -36.27
CA PRO A 241 34.36 34.64 -34.82
C PRO A 241 33.54 33.60 -34.03
N PRO A 242 33.86 33.35 -32.74
CA PRO A 242 33.05 32.50 -31.88
C PRO A 242 31.58 32.92 -31.90
N GLN A 243 30.69 31.93 -31.92
CA GLN A 243 29.25 32.16 -31.94
C GLN A 243 28.70 32.00 -30.53
N THR A 244 27.97 33.02 -30.07
CA THR A 244 27.46 33.10 -28.71
C THR A 244 25.94 33.23 -28.72
N GLN A 245 25.28 32.53 -27.81
CA GLN A 245 23.83 32.61 -27.59
C GLN A 245 23.53 32.49 -26.10
N THR A 246 22.49 33.19 -25.66
CA THR A 246 22.00 33.13 -24.27
C THR A 246 20.65 32.44 -24.19
N ALA A 247 20.40 31.76 -23.07
CA ALA A 247 19.11 31.26 -22.65
C ALA A 247 18.89 31.60 -21.18
N ASP A 248 17.64 31.60 -20.75
CA ASP A 248 17.25 31.93 -19.39
C ASP A 248 16.84 30.67 -18.62
N ILE A 249 17.38 30.51 -17.41
CA ILE A 249 17.00 29.46 -16.46
C ILE A 249 16.33 30.14 -15.27
N THR A 250 15.04 29.88 -15.08
CA THR A 250 14.32 30.29 -13.86
C THR A 250 14.40 29.15 -12.86
N VAL A 251 15.00 29.37 -11.70
CA VAL A 251 14.92 28.45 -10.56
C VAL A 251 13.78 28.90 -9.68
N ARG A 252 12.83 28.02 -9.39
CA ARG A 252 11.73 28.28 -8.45
C ARG A 252 11.73 27.26 -7.31
N PRO A 253 11.19 27.60 -6.14
CA PRO A 253 10.94 26.62 -5.10
C PRO A 253 10.07 25.48 -5.64
N ALA A 254 10.37 24.24 -5.24
CA ALA A 254 9.47 23.11 -5.48
C ALA A 254 8.11 23.41 -4.85
N GLN A 255 7.04 23.03 -5.54
CA GLN A 255 5.67 23.24 -5.06
C GLN A 255 5.00 21.88 -4.91
N LEU A 256 4.00 21.80 -4.02
CA LEU A 256 3.14 20.62 -3.97
C LEU A 256 2.50 20.38 -5.34
N GLU A 257 2.42 19.10 -5.75
CA GLU A 257 1.66 18.76 -6.94
C GLU A 257 0.18 19.16 -6.77
N ASP A 258 -0.46 19.55 -7.88
CA ASP A 258 -1.81 20.12 -7.85
C ASP A 258 -2.83 19.19 -7.17
N GLY A 259 -3.48 19.69 -6.11
CA GLY A 259 -4.65 19.08 -5.48
C GLY A 259 -4.41 18.35 -4.15
N ALA A 260 -5.48 18.05 -3.41
CA ALA A 260 -5.44 17.41 -2.08
C ALA A 260 -4.87 15.96 -2.05
N SER A 261 -4.45 15.42 -3.19
CA SER A 261 -3.72 14.16 -3.30
C SER A 261 -2.22 14.30 -3.04
N SER A 262 -1.68 15.52 -3.03
CA SER A 262 -0.25 15.77 -2.77
C SER A 262 0.13 15.76 -1.30
N ILE A 263 -0.85 15.76 -0.38
CA ILE A 263 -0.62 15.61 1.06
C ILE A 263 -1.21 14.27 1.53
N CYS A 264 -0.42 13.51 2.27
CA CYS A 264 -0.81 12.26 2.92
C CYS A 264 -0.53 12.31 4.42
N ILE A 265 -1.51 11.90 5.23
CA ILE A 265 -1.35 11.71 6.68
C ILE A 265 -1.12 10.22 6.89
N GLU A 266 0.08 9.81 7.33
CA GLU A 266 0.52 8.42 7.37
C GLU A 266 0.84 7.97 8.81
N PRO A 267 0.11 7.01 9.40
CA PRO A 267 0.51 6.42 10.66
C PRO A 267 1.77 5.56 10.50
N VAL A 268 2.67 5.71 11.45
CA VAL A 268 3.94 5.00 11.58
C VAL A 268 3.87 4.16 12.85
N PRO A 269 3.68 2.82 12.77
CA PRO A 269 3.45 1.96 11.60
C PRO A 269 2.00 2.02 11.04
N PRO A 270 1.71 1.51 9.82
CA PRO A 270 2.56 0.66 8.97
C PRO A 270 3.45 1.40 7.96
N ALA A 271 3.32 2.72 7.81
CA ALA A 271 4.29 3.47 7.02
C ALA A 271 5.68 3.42 7.68
N GLN A 272 6.73 3.49 6.88
CA GLN A 272 8.09 3.63 7.38
C GLN A 272 8.40 5.11 7.60
N ALA A 273 8.83 5.47 8.82
CA ALA A 273 9.33 6.80 9.12
C ALA A 273 10.49 7.18 8.20
N PHE A 274 10.54 8.46 7.81
CA PHE A 274 11.71 9.03 7.16
C PHE A 274 11.84 10.52 7.47
N GLU A 275 13.05 11.04 7.27
CA GLU A 275 13.43 12.42 7.54
C GLU A 275 13.69 13.18 6.23
N GLY A 276 13.33 14.46 6.22
CA GLY A 276 13.54 15.37 5.09
C GLY A 276 12.87 14.91 3.78
N CYS A 277 13.49 15.24 2.65
CA CYS A 277 13.01 14.89 1.31
C CYS A 277 13.82 13.75 0.68
N ARG A 278 13.15 12.88 -0.08
CA ARG A 278 13.77 11.82 -0.87
C ARG A 278 13.09 11.66 -2.24
N PRO A 279 13.78 11.08 -3.24
CA PRO A 279 13.17 10.82 -4.55
C PRO A 279 11.98 9.85 -4.48
N ILE A 280 10.93 10.14 -5.24
CA ILE A 280 9.77 9.26 -5.38
C ILE A 280 10.16 8.01 -6.18
N THR A 281 10.00 6.83 -5.58
CA THR A 281 10.11 5.56 -6.31
C THR A 281 8.79 5.26 -7.04
N ILE A 282 8.85 4.60 -8.20
CA ILE A 282 7.68 4.26 -9.04
C ILE A 282 6.55 3.68 -8.17
N GLY A 283 5.36 4.30 -8.21
CA GLY A 283 4.17 3.89 -7.45
C GLY A 283 3.89 4.65 -6.14
N ARG A 284 4.78 5.55 -5.69
CA ARG A 284 4.61 6.33 -4.44
C ARG A 284 3.94 7.70 -4.56
N ARG A 285 3.39 8.02 -5.74
CA ARG A 285 2.61 9.25 -5.98
C ARG A 285 1.20 9.24 -5.32
N VAL A 286 0.88 8.20 -4.57
CA VAL A 286 -0.35 8.04 -3.78
C VAL A 286 0.00 7.76 -2.33
N CYS A 287 -0.91 8.03 -1.40
CA CYS A 287 -0.73 7.70 0.02
C CYS A 287 -0.39 6.21 0.19
N LEU A 288 0.60 5.93 1.04
CA LEU A 288 1.12 4.59 1.32
C LEU A 288 0.10 3.77 2.10
N THR A 289 -0.64 4.42 2.98
CA THR A 289 -1.76 3.80 3.70
C THR A 289 -3.10 4.22 3.12
N PRO A 290 -4.11 3.32 3.14
CA PRO A 290 -5.45 3.64 2.68
C PRO A 290 -6.07 4.74 3.54
N ASN A 291 -7.02 5.50 3.00
CA ASN A 291 -7.72 6.59 3.71
C ASN A 291 -8.75 6.06 4.73
N LEU A 292 -8.42 4.98 5.43
CA LEU A 292 -9.18 4.41 6.53
C LEU A 292 -8.91 5.20 7.81
N PRO A 293 -9.84 5.18 8.79
CA PRO A 293 -9.63 5.80 10.09
C PRO A 293 -8.32 5.31 10.73
N ILE A 294 -7.59 6.24 11.36
CA ILE A 294 -6.51 5.88 12.28
C ILE A 294 -7.18 5.31 13.53
N GLN A 295 -7.00 4.01 13.76
CA GLN A 295 -7.57 3.30 14.91
C GLN A 295 -6.58 3.36 16.07
N LEU A 296 -7.08 3.69 17.26
CA LEU A 296 -6.35 3.73 18.53
C LEU A 296 -7.20 3.08 19.63
N THR A 297 -6.57 2.57 20.68
CA THR A 297 -7.25 2.35 21.97
C THR A 297 -7.03 3.53 22.92
N VAL A 298 -7.87 3.68 23.95
CA VAL A 298 -7.65 4.67 25.01
C VAL A 298 -6.25 4.48 25.64
N GLY A 299 -5.46 5.56 25.68
CA GLY A 299 -4.08 5.58 26.16
C GLY A 299 -3.03 5.13 25.14
N GLU A 300 -3.42 4.67 23.94
CA GLU A 300 -2.46 4.32 22.88
C GLU A 300 -1.92 5.59 22.21
N GLU A 301 -0.61 5.59 21.95
CA GLU A 301 0.07 6.59 21.14
C GLU A 301 0.41 6.03 19.76
N ARG A 302 0.18 6.83 18.72
CA ARG A 302 0.58 6.53 17.34
C ARG A 302 1.26 7.73 16.73
N GLN A 303 2.47 7.50 16.24
CA GLN A 303 3.17 8.50 15.44
C GLN A 303 2.52 8.65 14.06
N VAL A 304 2.31 9.88 13.62
CA VAL A 304 1.79 10.22 12.30
C VAL A 304 2.77 11.15 11.59
N GLN A 305 3.07 10.84 10.33
CA GLN A 305 3.87 11.71 9.48
C GLN A 305 3.02 12.32 8.38
N VAL A 306 3.13 13.62 8.18
CA VAL A 306 2.58 14.32 7.02
C VAL A 306 3.60 14.24 5.90
N ARG A 307 3.22 13.59 4.80
CA ARG A 307 4.03 13.46 3.60
C ARG A 307 3.50 14.38 2.51
N GLY A 308 4.37 15.26 2.01
CA GLY A 308 4.12 16.11 0.84
C GLY A 308 4.75 15.52 -0.43
N ILE A 309 4.03 15.59 -1.55
CA ILE A 309 4.46 15.15 -2.88
C ILE A 309 4.66 16.40 -3.74
N PHE A 310 5.89 16.61 -4.20
CA PHE A 310 6.30 17.84 -4.87
C PHE A 310 6.51 17.64 -6.37
N ASP A 311 6.41 18.74 -7.11
CA ASP A 311 6.48 18.77 -8.57
C ASP A 311 7.89 18.51 -9.13
N ASP A 312 8.89 18.33 -8.27
CA ASP A 312 10.28 17.96 -8.59
C ASP A 312 10.58 16.46 -8.38
N ASP A 313 9.54 15.62 -8.37
CA ASP A 313 9.61 14.18 -8.15
C ASP A 313 10.18 13.78 -6.76
N GLN A 314 10.00 14.64 -5.75
CA GLN A 314 10.35 14.35 -4.36
C GLN A 314 9.12 14.14 -3.46
N GLU A 315 9.30 13.26 -2.48
CA GLU A 315 8.43 13.17 -1.31
C GLU A 315 9.18 13.68 -0.08
N CYS A 316 8.55 14.58 0.67
CA CYS A 316 9.13 15.16 1.88
C CYS A 316 8.27 14.82 3.10
N ASN A 317 8.93 14.53 4.22
CA ASN A 317 8.31 14.65 5.53
C ASN A 317 8.14 16.14 5.83
N ILE A 318 6.90 16.59 5.93
CA ILE A 318 6.51 17.98 6.17
C ILE A 318 5.74 18.13 7.50
N THR A 319 5.83 17.14 8.39
CA THR A 319 5.10 17.09 9.68
C THR A 319 5.33 18.36 10.48
N ASP A 320 6.59 18.69 10.78
CA ASP A 320 6.98 19.86 11.61
C ASP A 320 6.63 21.21 10.96
N THR A 321 6.41 21.22 9.65
CA THR A 321 6.03 22.42 8.88
C THR A 321 4.54 22.49 8.60
N SER A 322 3.78 21.46 8.98
CA SER A 322 2.33 21.38 8.82
C SER A 322 1.65 21.76 10.13
N THR A 323 0.49 22.41 10.05
CA THR A 323 -0.37 22.56 11.22
C THR A 323 -1.21 21.30 11.37
N LEU A 324 -1.07 20.62 12.51
CA LEU A 324 -1.89 19.47 12.90
C LEU A 324 -2.98 19.89 13.89
N GLU A 325 -4.21 19.51 13.62
CA GLU A 325 -5.35 19.77 14.52
C GLU A 325 -6.40 18.64 14.45
N LEU A 326 -7.12 18.41 15.55
CA LEU A 326 -8.28 17.53 15.57
C LEU A 326 -9.56 18.36 15.35
N VAL A 327 -10.43 17.89 14.46
CA VAL A 327 -11.62 18.63 14.04
C VAL A 327 -12.85 17.72 13.99
N PRO A 328 -13.93 18.03 14.71
CA PRO A 328 -13.92 18.90 15.89
C PRO A 328 -13.07 18.28 17.02
N ASP A 329 -12.47 19.13 17.84
CA ASP A 329 -11.81 18.70 19.07
C ASP A 329 -12.86 18.43 20.15
N ASN A 330 -13.28 17.17 20.23
CA ASN A 330 -14.24 16.69 21.23
C ASN A 330 -13.56 15.91 22.38
N GLY A 331 -12.23 16.03 22.50
CA GLY A 331 -11.45 15.32 23.52
C GLY A 331 -11.38 13.79 23.35
N VAL A 332 -11.67 13.27 22.16
CA VAL A 332 -11.54 11.84 21.82
C VAL A 332 -10.06 11.44 21.75
N ALA A 333 -9.22 12.32 21.23
CA ALA A 333 -7.77 12.16 21.11
C ALA A 333 -7.05 13.49 21.35
N THR A 334 -5.72 13.46 21.49
CA THR A 334 -4.84 14.64 21.43
C THR A 334 -3.78 14.42 20.35
N ILE A 335 -3.28 15.52 19.77
CA ILE A 335 -2.18 15.52 18.79
C ILE A 335 -1.17 16.60 19.17
N ASP A 336 0.12 16.27 19.19
CA ASP A 336 1.19 17.25 19.34
C ASP A 336 1.74 17.72 17.98
N GLN A 337 2.65 18.69 18.00
CA GLN A 337 3.26 19.24 16.77
C GLN A 337 4.27 18.29 16.12
N ASP A 338 4.79 17.30 16.86
CA ASP A 338 5.73 16.29 16.38
C ASP A 338 5.00 15.08 15.76
N GLY A 339 3.66 15.13 15.69
CA GLY A 339 2.84 14.07 15.09
C GLY A 339 2.50 12.91 16.02
N THR A 340 2.59 13.06 17.35
CA THR A 340 2.16 12.01 18.29
C THR A 340 0.66 12.12 18.55
N LEU A 341 -0.13 11.21 17.97
CA LEU A 341 -1.57 11.10 18.19
C LEU A 341 -1.85 10.16 19.37
N THR A 342 -2.57 10.63 20.40
CA THR A 342 -2.88 9.85 21.62
C THR A 342 -4.39 9.67 21.78
N GLY A 343 -4.86 8.43 21.99
CA GLY A 343 -6.27 8.16 22.29
C GLY A 343 -6.63 8.56 23.73
N VAL A 344 -7.69 9.33 23.93
CA VAL A 344 -8.10 9.86 25.24
C VAL A 344 -9.37 9.20 25.76
N ARG A 345 -10.43 9.12 24.93
CA ARG A 345 -11.67 8.40 25.24
C ARG A 345 -12.26 7.79 23.98
N PRO A 346 -13.13 6.77 24.09
CA PRO A 346 -13.78 6.19 22.92
C PRO A 346 -14.68 7.21 22.20
N ASN A 347 -14.83 7.08 20.88
CA ASN A 347 -15.81 7.86 20.12
C ASN A 347 -17.24 7.49 20.55
N ASP A 348 -18.09 8.51 20.76
CA ASP A 348 -19.53 8.32 20.93
C ASP A 348 -20.19 7.95 19.59
N GLU A 349 -21.36 7.29 19.61
CA GLU A 349 -22.06 6.90 18.37
C GLU A 349 -22.42 8.13 17.52
N GLY A 350 -21.96 8.16 16.26
CA GLY A 350 -22.16 9.28 15.35
C GLY A 350 -21.14 10.42 15.49
N GLU A 351 -20.20 10.33 16.43
CA GLU A 351 -19.09 11.26 16.58
C GLU A 351 -17.99 10.99 15.54
N ASN A 352 -17.60 12.02 14.78
CA ASN A 352 -16.61 11.90 13.71
C ASN A 352 -15.52 12.96 13.86
N THR A 353 -14.49 12.64 14.64
CA THR A 353 -13.28 13.45 14.75
C THR A 353 -12.30 13.08 13.63
N VAL A 354 -11.76 14.08 12.94
CA VAL A 354 -10.70 13.90 11.95
C VAL A 354 -9.42 14.57 12.41
N LEU A 355 -8.28 13.97 12.09
CA LEU A 355 -6.98 14.64 12.09
C LEU A 355 -6.86 15.42 10.79
N ARG A 356 -6.72 16.74 10.90
CA ARG A 356 -6.44 17.64 9.78
C ARG A 356 -4.98 18.05 9.80
N ALA A 357 -4.31 17.88 8.66
CA ALA A 357 -3.02 18.46 8.37
C ALA A 357 -3.19 19.61 7.37
N THR A 358 -2.63 20.77 7.69
CA THR A 358 -2.65 21.96 6.82
C THR A 358 -1.23 22.34 6.44
N PHE A 359 -0.95 22.40 5.15
CA PHE A 359 0.34 22.86 4.61
C PHE A 359 0.08 23.71 3.36
N ASP A 360 0.71 24.89 3.27
CA ASP A 360 0.50 25.86 2.19
C ASP A 360 -0.99 26.16 1.88
N GLY A 361 -1.84 26.16 2.91
CA GLY A 361 -3.28 26.38 2.78
C GLY A 361 -4.08 25.20 2.21
N ILE A 362 -3.44 24.08 1.93
CA ILE A 362 -4.08 22.83 1.52
C ILE A 362 -4.36 21.99 2.77
N ASN A 363 -5.62 21.58 2.92
CA ASN A 363 -6.06 20.74 4.02
C ASN A 363 -6.17 19.28 3.56
N LYS A 364 -5.60 18.37 4.34
CA LYS A 364 -5.86 16.94 4.26
C LYS A 364 -6.49 16.48 5.56
N GLU A 365 -7.52 15.65 5.46
CA GLU A 365 -8.21 15.11 6.63
C GLU A 365 -8.16 13.59 6.60
N ARG A 366 -8.03 13.01 7.78
CA ARG A 366 -8.12 11.58 8.00
C ARG A 366 -8.91 11.28 9.26
N PRO A 367 -9.92 10.39 9.23
CA PRO A 367 -10.70 10.07 10.42
C PRO A 367 -9.84 9.46 11.54
N VAL A 368 -10.20 9.74 12.78
CA VAL A 368 -9.60 9.14 13.98
C VAL A 368 -10.69 8.40 14.74
N ALA A 369 -10.43 7.13 15.04
CA ALA A 369 -11.33 6.27 15.80
C ALA A 369 -10.58 5.72 17.01
N VAL A 370 -10.99 6.15 18.19
CA VAL A 370 -10.51 5.65 19.47
C VAL A 370 -11.54 4.66 20.00
N LYS A 371 -11.08 3.47 20.35
CA LYS A 371 -11.87 2.43 21.01
C LYS A 371 -11.47 2.33 22.48
N VAL A 372 -12.36 1.76 23.30
CA VAL A 372 -12.04 1.40 24.68
C VAL A 372 -10.85 0.43 24.65
N ASN A 373 -9.92 0.54 25.61
CA ASN A 373 -8.86 -0.44 25.79
C ASN A 373 -9.45 -1.70 26.45
N GLN A 374 -10.17 -2.49 25.65
CA GLN A 374 -10.94 -3.63 26.13
C GLN A 374 -10.01 -4.82 26.41
N VAL A 375 -10.10 -5.32 27.65
CA VAL A 375 -9.40 -6.52 28.12
C VAL A 375 -10.37 -7.64 28.51
N LEU A 376 -9.89 -8.88 28.48
CA LEU A 376 -10.51 -10.08 29.02
C LEU A 376 -10.03 -10.28 30.46
N GLY A 377 -10.96 -10.16 31.40
CA GLY A 377 -10.77 -10.67 32.75
C GLY A 377 -10.97 -12.19 32.79
N LYS A 378 -10.60 -12.82 33.91
CA LYS A 378 -10.83 -14.26 34.14
C LYS A 378 -12.32 -14.67 34.06
N ASN A 379 -13.22 -13.73 34.24
CA ASN A 379 -14.68 -13.90 34.18
C ASN A 379 -15.30 -13.42 32.86
N SER A 380 -14.49 -13.13 31.83
CA SER A 380 -14.94 -12.55 30.56
C SER A 380 -15.56 -13.50 29.55
N LEU A 381 -15.37 -14.83 29.70
CA LEU A 381 -15.90 -15.83 28.78
C LEU A 381 -16.80 -16.81 29.52
N VAL A 382 -17.99 -17.08 28.98
CA VAL A 382 -18.90 -18.10 29.49
C VAL A 382 -19.33 -19.07 28.39
N VAL A 383 -19.13 -20.36 28.64
CA VAL A 383 -19.58 -21.49 27.81
C VAL A 383 -20.72 -22.24 28.48
N PHE A 384 -21.80 -22.48 27.72
CA PHE A 384 -22.99 -23.23 28.17
C PHE A 384 -23.71 -23.85 26.95
N ALA A 385 -24.79 -24.62 27.16
CA ALA A 385 -25.57 -25.19 26.06
C ALA A 385 -27.08 -25.00 26.18
N LYS A 386 -27.76 -25.05 25.03
CA LYS A 386 -29.18 -24.68 24.88
C LYS A 386 -30.21 -25.63 25.48
N ALA A 387 -29.84 -26.80 26.00
CA ALA A 387 -30.81 -27.86 26.32
C ALA A 387 -31.94 -27.42 27.29
N MET A 388 -31.77 -26.30 28.01
CA MET A 388 -32.76 -25.72 28.93
C MET A 388 -33.28 -24.31 28.53
N PHE A 389 -32.97 -23.78 27.33
CA PHE A 389 -33.26 -22.39 26.95
C PHE A 389 -33.89 -22.21 25.56
N ASN A 390 -34.73 -21.18 25.38
CA ASN A 390 -35.32 -20.82 24.09
C ASN A 390 -34.45 -19.80 23.32
N GLU A 391 -34.57 -19.74 21.99
CA GLU A 391 -33.88 -18.73 21.19
C GLU A 391 -34.54 -17.36 21.39
N GLY A 392 -33.79 -16.35 21.85
CA GLY A 392 -34.26 -14.96 21.99
C GLY A 392 -34.36 -14.45 23.43
N ASP A 393 -34.15 -15.30 24.44
CA ASP A 393 -34.07 -14.87 25.83
C ASP A 393 -32.74 -14.13 26.09
N ALA A 394 -32.80 -12.96 26.73
CA ALA A 394 -31.59 -12.23 27.14
C ALA A 394 -30.94 -12.98 28.32
N MET A 395 -29.65 -13.29 28.21
CA MET A 395 -28.89 -14.05 29.22
C MET A 395 -27.73 -13.21 29.74
N SER A 396 -27.65 -13.07 31.07
CA SER A 396 -26.50 -12.48 31.75
C SER A 396 -25.35 -13.50 31.85
N LEU A 397 -24.11 -13.05 32.08
CA LEU A 397 -23.01 -14.00 32.32
C LEU A 397 -23.27 -14.85 33.57
N ILE A 398 -23.92 -14.28 34.60
CA ILE A 398 -24.22 -15.00 35.84
C ILE A 398 -25.23 -16.14 35.59
N ASP A 399 -26.28 -15.90 34.82
CA ASP A 399 -27.24 -16.96 34.45
C ASP A 399 -26.55 -18.04 33.62
N ALA A 400 -25.68 -17.65 32.68
CA ALA A 400 -24.94 -18.59 31.84
C ALA A 400 -23.95 -19.45 32.64
N GLN A 401 -23.37 -18.91 33.73
CA GLN A 401 -22.45 -19.63 34.61
C GLN A 401 -23.12 -20.76 35.38
N ASP A 402 -24.43 -20.70 35.59
CA ASP A 402 -25.22 -21.76 36.25
C ASP A 402 -25.63 -22.91 35.29
N HIS A 403 -25.18 -22.87 34.03
CA HIS A 403 -25.56 -23.82 32.99
C HIS A 403 -24.36 -24.61 32.44
N LYS A 404 -23.56 -25.16 33.37
CA LYS A 404 -22.33 -25.91 33.08
C LYS A 404 -22.51 -27.40 32.76
N PHE A 405 -23.76 -27.84 32.56
CA PHE A 405 -24.06 -29.23 32.21
C PHE A 405 -25.12 -29.34 31.11
N ALA A 406 -24.91 -30.27 30.19
CA ALA A 406 -25.93 -30.69 29.23
C ALA A 406 -25.75 -32.15 28.84
N CYS A 407 -26.76 -32.73 28.19
CA CYS A 407 -26.67 -34.05 27.60
C CYS A 407 -27.01 -34.03 26.11
N VAL A 408 -26.42 -34.96 25.37
CA VAL A 408 -26.74 -35.22 23.95
C VAL A 408 -27.24 -36.65 23.85
N GLY A 409 -28.51 -36.85 23.49
CA GLY A 409 -29.13 -38.19 23.43
C GLY A 409 -30.21 -38.35 22.36
N ALA A 410 -30.85 -39.53 22.33
CA ALA A 410 -31.79 -40.01 21.29
C ALA A 410 -33.02 -39.12 21.01
N ASN A 411 -33.43 -38.24 21.93
CA ASN A 411 -34.61 -37.38 21.74
C ASN A 411 -34.29 -36.06 21.02
N ASN A 412 -33.02 -35.62 21.02
CA ASN A 412 -32.54 -34.51 20.17
C ASN A 412 -32.19 -34.99 18.75
N LEU A 413 -32.59 -36.22 18.45
CA LEU A 413 -32.17 -37.08 17.35
C LEU A 413 -33.36 -37.44 16.43
N VAL A 414 -34.55 -36.89 16.71
CA VAL A 414 -35.80 -37.24 16.05
C VAL A 414 -36.39 -36.00 15.38
N VAL A 415 -35.99 -35.76 14.14
CA VAL A 415 -36.97 -35.28 13.16
C VAL A 415 -36.92 -36.11 11.88
N ASP A 416 -35.76 -36.63 11.46
CA ASP A 416 -35.67 -37.52 10.29
C ASP A 416 -34.77 -38.74 10.54
N GLY A 417 -35.42 -39.85 10.90
CA GLY A 417 -34.79 -41.11 11.26
C GLY A 417 -33.97 -41.76 10.13
N LEU A 418 -32.83 -42.33 10.53
CA LEU A 418 -32.19 -43.53 9.99
C LEU A 418 -31.83 -43.64 8.48
N GLY A 419 -31.97 -42.60 7.66
CA GLY A 419 -31.52 -42.58 6.25
C GLY A 419 -30.41 -41.57 5.95
N ASN A 420 -29.45 -41.95 5.08
CA ASN A 420 -28.52 -41.05 4.34
C ASN A 420 -27.26 -40.45 5.02
N LYS A 421 -26.55 -41.17 5.91
CA LYS A 421 -25.17 -40.80 6.33
C LYS A 421 -24.99 -39.37 6.89
N THR A 422 -26.00 -38.81 7.54
CA THR A 422 -25.94 -37.53 8.26
C THR A 422 -25.59 -37.73 9.75
N PRO A 423 -24.88 -36.79 10.40
CA PRO A 423 -24.56 -36.86 11.83
C PRO A 423 -25.81 -36.99 12.69
N ARG A 424 -25.76 -37.90 13.65
CA ARG A 424 -26.88 -38.37 14.46
C ARG A 424 -26.74 -37.80 15.87
N GLY A 425 -27.44 -36.68 16.13
CA GLY A 425 -27.55 -36.02 17.43
C GLY A 425 -26.57 -34.87 17.59
N ALA A 426 -27.11 -33.66 17.77
CA ALA A 426 -26.31 -32.45 17.87
C ALA A 426 -26.86 -31.52 18.94
N LEU A 427 -25.99 -30.97 19.78
CA LEU A 427 -26.30 -29.99 20.82
C LEU A 427 -25.58 -28.69 20.50
N LYS A 428 -26.31 -27.58 20.47
CA LYS A 428 -25.68 -26.25 20.36
C LYS A 428 -25.13 -25.82 21.73
N ALA A 429 -23.82 -25.70 21.81
CA ALA A 429 -23.10 -24.94 22.82
C ALA A 429 -22.89 -23.51 22.32
N PHE A 430 -22.91 -22.57 23.26
CA PHE A 430 -22.71 -21.15 23.05
C PHE A 430 -21.50 -20.70 23.85
N ALA A 431 -20.82 -19.68 23.33
CA ALA A 431 -19.74 -18.99 23.99
C ALA A 431 -20.07 -17.49 23.91
N TYR A 432 -20.27 -16.89 25.08
CA TYR A 432 -20.53 -15.47 25.21
C TYR A 432 -19.34 -14.79 25.86
N VAL A 433 -18.90 -13.68 25.28
CA VAL A 433 -17.77 -12.90 25.79
C VAL A 433 -18.22 -11.50 26.18
N ALA A 434 -17.62 -10.98 27.25
CA ALA A 434 -17.69 -9.59 27.65
C ALA A 434 -16.30 -9.09 28.06
N THR A 435 -15.98 -7.85 27.73
CA THR A 435 -14.71 -7.21 28.06
C THR A 435 -14.93 -6.05 29.03
N CYS A 436 -13.90 -5.71 29.81
CA CYS A 436 -13.87 -4.50 30.62
C CYS A 436 -12.73 -3.58 30.18
N ASP A 437 -12.69 -2.36 30.71
CA ASP A 437 -11.54 -1.49 30.53
C ASP A 437 -10.33 -2.05 31.30
N ASN A 438 -9.10 -1.85 30.80
CA ASN A 438 -7.89 -2.40 31.45
C ASN A 438 -7.71 -1.90 32.91
N ASN A 439 -8.23 -0.72 33.22
CA ASN A 439 -8.21 -0.16 34.58
C ASN A 439 -9.31 -0.72 35.49
N MET A 440 -10.18 -1.59 34.96
CA MET A 440 -11.32 -2.21 35.65
C MET A 440 -11.08 -3.71 35.87
N LEU A 441 -9.83 -4.07 36.16
CA LEU A 441 -9.44 -5.39 36.65
C LEU A 441 -9.19 -5.32 38.16
N ASP A 442 -9.76 -6.26 38.92
CA ASP A 442 -9.41 -6.44 40.33
C ASP A 442 -8.02 -7.11 40.50
N GLU A 443 -7.53 -7.21 41.74
CA GLU A 443 -6.24 -7.85 42.04
C GLU A 443 -6.17 -9.32 41.62
N SER A 444 -7.32 -9.98 41.43
CA SER A 444 -7.42 -11.37 40.98
C SER A 444 -7.45 -11.51 39.45
N GLY A 445 -7.52 -10.39 38.72
CA GLY A 445 -7.63 -10.34 37.27
C GLY A 445 -9.05 -10.55 36.74
N ASN A 446 -10.09 -10.35 37.55
CA ASN A 446 -11.47 -10.33 37.08
C ASN A 446 -11.88 -8.92 36.63
N CYS A 447 -12.71 -8.86 35.60
CA CYS A 447 -13.41 -7.64 35.24
C CYS A 447 -14.41 -7.25 36.33
N ILE A 448 -14.38 -5.96 36.71
CA ILE A 448 -15.30 -5.33 37.66
C ILE A 448 -16.10 -4.22 36.96
N ALA A 449 -17.33 -3.95 37.43
CA ALA A 449 -18.14 -2.85 36.91
C ALA A 449 -18.60 -1.93 38.06
N PRO A 450 -18.72 -0.61 37.82
CA PRO A 450 -19.41 0.29 38.74
C PRO A 450 -20.92 0.00 38.65
N ILE A 451 -21.58 -0.18 39.78
CA ILE A 451 -23.03 -0.38 39.81
C ILE A 451 -23.71 0.97 39.50
N PRO A 452 -24.67 1.04 38.55
CA PRO A 452 -25.44 2.26 38.35
C PRO A 452 -26.39 2.50 39.54
N ASP A 453 -26.41 3.74 40.03
CA ASP A 453 -27.44 4.35 40.89
C ASP A 453 -27.44 4.07 42.42
N ASP A 454 -26.31 3.67 43.03
CA ASP A 454 -26.12 3.85 44.48
C ASP A 454 -24.76 4.53 44.77
N GLU A 455 -24.79 5.71 45.38
CA GLU A 455 -23.64 6.60 45.65
C GLU A 455 -22.57 5.99 46.60
N ASN A 456 -22.66 4.71 46.98
CA ASN A 456 -21.68 4.05 47.87
C ASN A 456 -21.36 2.59 47.51
N ALA A 457 -21.69 2.10 46.32
CA ALA A 457 -21.41 0.70 45.97
C ALA A 457 -20.00 0.53 45.38
N ASP A 458 -19.16 -0.28 46.02
CA ASP A 458 -17.84 -0.64 45.51
C ASP A 458 -17.97 -1.44 44.19
N PRO A 459 -17.08 -1.21 43.20
CA PRO A 459 -17.07 -1.99 41.98
C PRO A 459 -16.72 -3.45 42.28
N THR A 460 -17.49 -4.40 41.73
CA THR A 460 -17.31 -5.83 41.99
C THR A 460 -17.42 -6.68 40.73
N ALA A 461 -16.83 -7.88 40.75
CA ALA A 461 -16.92 -8.84 39.67
C ALA A 461 -18.36 -9.35 39.47
N ALA A 462 -19.14 -9.45 40.56
CA ALA A 462 -20.55 -9.82 40.51
C ALA A 462 -21.40 -8.77 39.76
N ALA A 463 -21.13 -7.48 39.99
CA ALA A 463 -21.78 -6.40 39.25
C ALA A 463 -21.48 -6.48 37.75
N PHE A 464 -20.22 -6.75 37.39
CA PHE A 464 -19.83 -6.95 35.99
C PHE A 464 -20.62 -8.11 35.36
N LEU A 465 -20.66 -9.28 35.99
CA LEU A 465 -21.36 -10.45 35.46
C LEU A 465 -22.87 -10.25 35.27
N ALA A 466 -23.50 -9.42 36.10
CA ALA A 466 -24.93 -9.13 36.03
C ALA A 466 -25.32 -8.09 34.96
N THR A 467 -24.40 -7.20 34.60
CA THR A 467 -24.69 -6.01 33.77
C THR A 467 -23.87 -5.92 32.49
N ALA A 468 -22.88 -6.78 32.32
CA ALA A 468 -21.97 -6.74 31.19
C ALA A 468 -22.73 -6.99 29.87
N PRO A 469 -22.56 -6.13 28.86
CA PRO A 469 -23.04 -6.41 27.53
C PRO A 469 -22.28 -7.62 26.97
N THR A 470 -23.04 -8.62 26.50
CA THR A 470 -22.47 -9.89 26.05
C THR A 470 -22.54 -10.00 24.54
N LYS A 471 -21.46 -10.49 23.93
CA LYS A 471 -21.42 -10.82 22.51
C LYS A 471 -21.39 -12.35 22.36
N ASP A 472 -22.35 -12.90 21.62
CA ASP A 472 -22.28 -14.28 21.18
C ASP A 472 -21.16 -14.41 20.13
N VAL A 473 -20.11 -15.15 20.49
CA VAL A 473 -18.94 -15.46 19.64
C VAL A 473 -18.99 -16.87 19.09
N SER A 474 -20.09 -17.60 19.29
CA SER A 474 -20.22 -18.99 18.84
C SER A 474 -20.68 -19.17 17.40
N ASN A 475 -21.16 -18.10 16.69
CA ASN A 475 -21.83 -18.21 15.37
C ASN A 475 -21.71 -16.97 14.42
N GLN A 476 -20.65 -16.17 14.43
CA GLN A 476 -20.53 -15.02 13.49
C GLN A 476 -19.80 -15.40 12.17
N GLN A 477 -20.36 -15.01 11.02
CA GLN A 477 -20.05 -15.52 9.66
C GLN A 477 -18.60 -15.38 9.18
N SER A 478 -18.12 -16.37 8.40
CA SER A 478 -17.03 -16.21 7.41
C SER A 478 -17.43 -16.63 5.99
N PRO A 479 -17.23 -15.73 5.00
CA PRO A 479 -16.87 -16.12 3.64
C PRO A 479 -15.56 -15.46 3.16
N ARG A 480 -14.66 -16.30 2.65
CA ARG A 480 -13.28 -16.10 2.10
C ARG A 480 -13.09 -14.97 1.06
N PRO A 481 -11.83 -14.72 0.57
CA PRO A 481 -10.53 -14.53 1.25
C PRO A 481 -10.03 -13.07 1.05
N VAL A 482 -9.03 -12.52 1.77
CA VAL A 482 -7.58 -12.64 1.46
C VAL A 482 -6.64 -12.36 2.66
N LEU A 483 -7.09 -11.84 3.81
CA LEU A 483 -6.31 -11.70 5.06
C LEU A 483 -7.31 -11.71 6.23
N ASP A 484 -7.55 -12.87 6.86
CA ASP A 484 -8.85 -13.26 7.46
C ASP A 484 -9.46 -12.25 8.47
N PRO A 485 -10.44 -11.42 8.06
CA PRO A 485 -11.16 -10.48 8.92
C PRO A 485 -12.32 -11.13 9.69
N TYR A 486 -12.40 -12.48 9.70
CA TYR A 486 -13.47 -13.26 10.30
C TYR A 486 -12.95 -14.30 11.32
N ASN A 487 -11.75 -14.11 11.86
CA ASN A 487 -11.36 -14.77 13.11
C ASN A 487 -12.24 -14.19 14.22
N ASP A 488 -13.32 -14.90 14.56
CA ASP A 488 -14.18 -14.60 15.70
C ASP A 488 -13.47 -14.81 17.04
N GLY A 489 -12.20 -15.23 17.02
CA GLY A 489 -11.36 -15.42 18.17
C GLY A 489 -11.60 -16.74 18.90
N ILE A 490 -12.60 -17.55 18.52
CA ILE A 490 -13.01 -18.72 19.31
C ILE A 490 -12.45 -20.03 18.74
N GLU A 491 -11.85 -20.83 19.62
CA GLU A 491 -11.45 -22.20 19.34
C GLU A 491 -12.25 -23.16 20.23
N TRP A 492 -12.94 -24.12 19.62
CA TRP A 492 -13.68 -25.15 20.35
C TRP A 492 -12.89 -26.45 20.44
N ARG A 493 -12.87 -27.06 21.63
CA ARG A 493 -12.21 -28.35 21.87
C ARG A 493 -13.06 -29.24 22.77
N THR A 494 -12.95 -30.54 22.56
CA THR A 494 -13.53 -31.58 23.41
C THR A 494 -12.43 -32.39 24.09
N VAL A 495 -12.63 -32.71 25.37
CA VAL A 495 -11.72 -33.54 26.17
C VAL A 495 -12.53 -34.52 27.00
N ALA A 496 -12.11 -35.78 27.12
CA ALA A 496 -12.79 -36.76 27.96
C ALA A 496 -12.64 -36.41 29.44
N GLY A 497 -13.75 -36.18 30.13
CA GLY A 497 -13.75 -35.69 31.50
C GLY A 497 -14.98 -34.87 31.86
N TYR A 498 -14.88 -34.13 32.96
CA TYR A 498 -15.92 -33.21 33.40
C TYR A 498 -15.31 -31.87 33.80
N TRP A 499 -16.12 -30.81 33.71
CA TRP A 499 -15.78 -29.47 34.17
C TRP A 499 -15.93 -29.39 35.69
N GLY A 500 -14.89 -28.95 36.39
CA GLY A 500 -14.86 -28.87 37.85
C GLY A 500 -13.57 -28.23 38.38
N GLU A 501 -13.37 -28.28 39.68
CA GLU A 501 -12.18 -27.72 40.33
C GLU A 501 -10.88 -28.37 39.81
N ILE A 502 -9.95 -27.54 39.37
CA ILE A 502 -8.57 -27.90 39.07
C ILE A 502 -7.64 -27.09 39.96
N LYS A 503 -6.54 -27.72 40.39
CA LYS A 503 -5.50 -27.06 41.16
C LYS A 503 -4.29 -26.85 40.27
N ASP A 504 -3.86 -25.61 40.15
CA ASP A 504 -2.61 -25.28 39.49
C ASP A 504 -1.45 -25.93 40.28
N PRO A 505 -0.62 -26.78 39.64
CA PRO A 505 0.46 -27.49 40.32
C PRO A 505 1.60 -26.56 40.77
N ASP A 506 1.75 -25.39 40.14
CA ASP A 506 2.84 -24.45 40.37
C ASP A 506 2.45 -23.37 41.37
N THR A 507 1.24 -22.81 41.25
CA THR A 507 0.76 -21.73 42.15
C THR A 507 -0.04 -22.26 43.33
N GLY A 508 -0.59 -23.48 43.23
CA GLY A 508 -1.50 -24.05 44.21
C GLY A 508 -2.87 -23.37 44.24
N GLU A 509 -3.14 -22.44 43.32
CA GLU A 509 -4.45 -21.80 43.17
C GLU A 509 -5.47 -22.78 42.60
N THR A 510 -6.69 -22.66 43.11
CA THR A 510 -7.84 -23.40 42.63
C THR A 510 -8.55 -22.57 41.56
N SER A 511 -8.92 -23.19 40.44
CA SER A 511 -9.81 -22.61 39.43
C SER A 511 -10.77 -23.66 38.86
N LEU A 512 -11.76 -23.25 38.08
CA LEU A 512 -12.58 -24.19 37.33
C LEU A 512 -11.90 -24.55 36.01
N GLY A 513 -11.91 -25.82 35.66
CA GLY A 513 -11.33 -26.32 34.41
C GLY A 513 -11.74 -27.76 34.11
N CYS A 514 -11.14 -28.34 33.07
CA CYS A 514 -11.44 -29.71 32.69
C CYS A 514 -10.63 -30.72 33.52
N VAL A 515 -11.34 -31.53 34.31
CA VAL A 515 -10.76 -32.70 34.99
C VAL A 515 -10.71 -33.86 34.01
N THR A 516 -9.54 -34.07 33.42
CA THR A 516 -9.31 -35.11 32.39
C THR A 516 -9.37 -36.53 32.98
N LYS A 517 -9.99 -37.46 32.24
CA LYS A 517 -10.17 -38.87 32.68
C LYS A 517 -9.71 -39.91 31.67
N SER A 518 -9.64 -39.56 30.39
CA SER A 518 -9.18 -40.43 29.31
C SER A 518 -8.54 -39.58 28.21
N ALA A 519 -7.78 -40.21 27.31
CA ALA A 519 -7.20 -39.56 26.14
C ALA A 519 -8.24 -39.31 25.04
N ASP A 520 -9.28 -40.14 24.94
CA ASP A 520 -10.21 -40.12 23.81
C ASP A 520 -11.62 -39.62 24.23
N PRO A 521 -12.09 -38.47 23.72
CA PRO A 521 -13.45 -37.98 23.98
C PRO A 521 -14.51 -38.82 23.24
N SER A 522 -15.70 -38.93 23.81
CA SER A 522 -16.87 -39.58 23.19
C SER A 522 -17.74 -38.61 22.39
N ALA A 523 -17.38 -37.33 22.39
CA ALA A 523 -18.00 -36.26 21.61
C ALA A 523 -16.95 -35.52 20.81
N HIS A 524 -17.38 -34.94 19.70
CA HIS A 524 -16.66 -33.89 18.99
C HIS A 524 -17.46 -32.59 19.09
N VAL A 525 -16.78 -31.46 18.93
CA VAL A 525 -17.43 -30.15 18.84
C VAL A 525 -16.99 -29.50 17.54
N GLY A 526 -17.93 -28.93 16.80
CA GLY A 526 -17.71 -28.37 15.48
C GLY A 526 -18.95 -28.34 14.59
N ASP A 527 -18.84 -27.73 13.40
CA ASP A 527 -19.99 -27.33 12.57
C ASP A 527 -20.91 -28.47 12.03
N LEU A 528 -22.25 -28.27 12.08
CA LEU A 528 -23.23 -28.85 11.13
C LEU A 528 -23.90 -27.75 10.27
N TYR A 529 -23.80 -27.98 8.96
CA TYR A 529 -24.87 -27.89 7.96
C TYR A 529 -25.40 -26.49 7.54
N LYS A 530 -24.83 -25.95 6.45
CA LYS A 530 -25.61 -25.25 5.41
C LYS A 530 -25.46 -26.02 4.10
N GLU A 531 -26.53 -26.11 3.31
CA GLU A 531 -26.69 -27.01 2.15
C GLU A 531 -25.56 -27.00 1.09
N GLU A 532 -24.71 -25.98 1.06
CA GLU A 532 -23.62 -25.82 0.09
C GLU A 532 -22.26 -26.39 0.53
N ARG A 533 -22.10 -26.93 1.75
CA ARG A 533 -20.81 -27.44 2.26
C ARG A 533 -20.93 -28.85 2.83
N ARG A 534 -20.57 -29.86 2.02
CA ARG A 534 -20.60 -31.29 2.42
C ARG A 534 -19.40 -31.67 3.30
N LEU A 535 -19.70 -32.40 4.39
CA LEU A 535 -18.74 -33.26 5.09
C LEU A 535 -18.13 -34.28 4.11
N LEU A 536 -16.80 -34.25 3.96
CA LEU A 536 -16.08 -35.34 3.29
C LEU A 536 -15.85 -36.45 4.32
N LEU A 537 -16.73 -37.45 4.27
CA LEU A 537 -16.57 -38.68 5.02
C LEU A 537 -15.73 -39.67 4.21
N GLY A 538 -14.74 -40.29 4.85
CA GLY A 538 -14.01 -41.43 4.30
C GLY A 538 -14.94 -42.62 4.06
N LEU A 539 -14.45 -43.62 3.32
CA LEU A 539 -15.19 -44.86 3.07
C LEU A 539 -15.58 -45.63 4.36
N ASN A 540 -14.94 -45.29 5.48
CA ASN A 540 -15.20 -45.81 6.83
C ASN A 540 -16.19 -44.97 7.66
N GLY A 541 -16.78 -43.91 7.08
CA GLY A 541 -17.73 -43.05 7.78
C GLY A 541 -17.10 -42.05 8.77
N LYS A 542 -15.77 -41.95 8.82
CA LYS A 542 -15.06 -40.93 9.61
C LYS A 542 -14.91 -39.62 8.82
N PRO A 543 -14.97 -38.44 9.46
CA PRO A 543 -14.56 -37.19 8.83
C PRO A 543 -13.11 -37.28 8.34
N ILE A 544 -12.83 -36.81 7.13
CA ILE A 544 -11.46 -36.63 6.62
C ILE A 544 -11.07 -35.18 6.91
N GLU A 545 -10.07 -34.95 7.75
CA GLU A 545 -9.42 -33.63 7.78
C GLU A 545 -8.75 -33.38 6.43
N PRO A 546 -8.82 -32.17 5.85
CA PRO A 546 -8.12 -31.89 4.61
C PRO A 546 -6.62 -32.14 4.85
N GLY A 547 -6.05 -33.14 4.15
CA GLY A 547 -4.61 -33.39 4.20
C GLY A 547 -3.82 -32.23 3.59
N GLU A 548 -2.51 -32.21 3.82
CA GLU A 548 -1.55 -31.21 3.31
C GLU A 548 -1.66 -30.94 1.79
N ASP A 549 -2.30 -31.83 1.03
CA ASP A 549 -2.49 -31.75 -0.42
C ASP A 549 -3.86 -31.20 -0.88
N SER A 550 -4.69 -30.66 0.01
CA SER A 550 -5.95 -30.00 -0.39
C SER A 550 -5.75 -28.50 -0.61
N GLU A 551 -6.30 -27.92 -1.69
CA GLU A 551 -6.29 -26.45 -1.94
C GLU A 551 -7.09 -25.63 -0.90
N LEU A 552 -7.61 -26.29 0.13
CA LEU A 552 -8.35 -25.67 1.22
C LEU A 552 -7.44 -25.51 2.43
N PRO A 553 -7.27 -24.29 2.97
CA PRO A 553 -6.44 -24.10 4.16
C PRO A 553 -7.02 -24.89 5.34
N PRO A 554 -6.16 -25.48 6.20
CA PRO A 554 -6.58 -25.97 7.51
C PRO A 554 -7.22 -24.79 8.25
N GLY A 555 -8.51 -24.90 8.63
CA GLY A 555 -9.31 -23.80 9.16
C GLY A 555 -10.42 -23.28 8.24
N ALA A 556 -10.55 -23.80 7.01
CA ALA A 556 -11.68 -23.47 6.11
C ALA A 556 -13.07 -23.96 6.61
N PHE A 557 -13.09 -24.67 7.74
CA PHE A 557 -14.29 -25.18 8.41
C PHE A 557 -14.14 -24.95 9.93
N GLN A 558 -15.19 -24.38 10.54
CA GLN A 558 -15.50 -24.18 11.97
C GLN A 558 -15.37 -22.73 12.52
N PRO A 559 -16.24 -22.29 13.48
CA PRO A 559 -17.21 -23.07 14.29
C PRO A 559 -18.66 -22.53 14.33
N ASN A 560 -19.63 -23.45 14.34
CA ASN A 560 -20.84 -23.30 15.16
C ASN A 560 -20.59 -24.26 16.33
N GLY A 561 -20.69 -23.82 17.60
CA GLY A 561 -20.35 -24.58 18.82
C GLY A 561 -21.16 -25.88 19.02
N LEU A 562 -21.22 -26.75 18.03
CA LEU A 562 -22.15 -27.83 17.94
C LEU A 562 -21.47 -29.13 18.34
N VAL A 563 -21.97 -29.71 19.40
CA VAL A 563 -21.45 -30.94 19.98
C VAL A 563 -22.19 -32.12 19.34
N TYR A 564 -21.45 -33.05 18.74
CA TYR A 564 -22.00 -34.23 18.08
C TYR A 564 -21.18 -35.48 18.42
N SER A 565 -21.76 -36.66 18.22
CA SER A 565 -21.03 -37.93 18.31
C SER A 565 -20.88 -38.59 16.94
N ASP A 566 -19.85 -39.42 16.78
CA ASP A 566 -19.51 -40.13 15.53
C ASP A 566 -20.40 -41.36 15.26
N ALA A 567 -21.53 -41.48 15.98
CA ALA A 567 -22.48 -42.58 15.91
C ALA A 567 -21.93 -43.98 16.33
N ALA A 568 -20.71 -44.07 16.87
CA ALA A 568 -20.32 -45.24 17.66
C ALA A 568 -20.98 -45.15 19.06
N VAL A 569 -21.45 -46.28 19.58
CA VAL A 569 -22.27 -46.38 20.80
C VAL A 569 -21.40 -46.13 22.05
N ARG A 570 -20.87 -44.91 22.22
CA ARG A 570 -20.00 -44.56 23.35
C ARG A 570 -20.66 -43.54 24.25
N ILE A 571 -21.06 -44.00 25.43
CA ILE A 571 -21.55 -43.12 26.50
C ILE A 571 -20.34 -42.52 27.21
N GLY A 572 -20.33 -41.21 27.44
CA GLY A 572 -19.19 -40.58 28.10
C GLY A 572 -19.40 -39.12 28.46
N PHE A 573 -18.71 -38.70 29.53
CA PHE A 573 -18.61 -37.30 29.93
C PHE A 573 -17.49 -36.63 29.15
N ASN A 574 -17.77 -35.46 28.60
CA ASN A 574 -16.83 -34.65 27.84
C ASN A 574 -16.83 -33.23 28.38
N CYS A 575 -15.64 -32.66 28.60
CA CYS A 575 -15.50 -31.22 28.67
C CYS A 575 -15.64 -30.65 27.27
N VAL A 576 -16.60 -29.76 27.06
CA VAL A 576 -16.67 -28.91 25.87
C VAL A 576 -16.12 -27.55 26.27
N ILE A 577 -15.01 -27.18 25.65
CA ILE A 577 -14.19 -26.01 26.02
C ILE A 577 -14.18 -25.06 24.84
N ALA A 578 -14.34 -23.78 25.12
CA ALA A 578 -14.10 -22.71 24.17
C ALA A 578 -12.97 -21.82 24.68
N THR A 579 -12.01 -21.50 23.80
CA THR A 579 -10.93 -20.55 24.08
C THR A 579 -11.13 -19.34 23.18
N TYR A 580 -11.41 -18.19 23.78
CA TYR A 580 -11.52 -16.92 23.06
C TYR A 580 -10.19 -16.18 23.14
N THR A 581 -9.61 -15.87 21.98
CA THR A 581 -8.46 -14.99 21.81
C THR A 581 -8.99 -13.64 21.34
N ASN A 582 -8.71 -12.56 22.09
CA ASN A 582 -9.14 -11.22 21.69
C ASN A 582 -8.54 -10.89 20.31
N PRO A 583 -9.35 -10.67 19.25
CA PRO A 583 -8.84 -10.34 17.93
C PRO A 583 -8.08 -9.00 17.89
N GLU A 584 -8.38 -8.09 18.82
CA GLU A 584 -7.72 -6.78 18.93
C GLU A 584 -6.39 -6.87 19.73
N ASN A 585 -6.23 -7.90 20.57
CA ASN A 585 -5.01 -8.19 21.32
C ASN A 585 -4.75 -9.72 21.41
N PRO A 586 -4.05 -10.33 20.45
CA PRO A 586 -3.90 -11.79 20.38
C PRO A 586 -3.15 -12.45 21.55
N ASN A 587 -2.47 -11.66 22.39
CA ASN A 587 -1.82 -12.15 23.61
C ASN A 587 -2.81 -12.38 24.74
N GLU A 588 -4.01 -11.81 24.62
CA GLU A 588 -5.07 -11.91 25.59
C GLU A 588 -6.05 -13.02 25.21
N LYS A 589 -6.12 -14.02 26.07
CA LYS A 589 -6.94 -15.21 25.85
C LYS A 589 -7.65 -15.60 27.11
N GLN A 590 -8.89 -16.03 26.96
CA GLN A 590 -9.65 -16.63 28.05
C GLN A 590 -10.27 -17.95 27.60
N SER A 591 -10.27 -18.94 28.49
CA SER A 591 -10.89 -20.24 28.24
C SER A 591 -11.95 -20.52 29.27
N ASP A 592 -13.04 -21.12 28.82
CA ASP A 592 -14.10 -21.60 29.69
C ASP A 592 -14.75 -22.84 29.06
N GLY A 593 -15.54 -23.58 29.81
CA GLY A 593 -16.13 -24.82 29.34
C GLY A 593 -17.32 -25.27 30.15
N MET A 594 -17.81 -26.46 29.78
CA MET A 594 -18.93 -27.13 30.42
C MET A 594 -18.79 -28.66 30.32
N THR A 595 -19.55 -29.39 31.12
CA THR A 595 -19.67 -30.85 31.02
C THR A 595 -20.80 -31.24 30.09
N VAL A 596 -20.52 -32.11 29.11
CA VAL A 596 -21.52 -32.70 28.21
C VAL A 596 -21.51 -34.21 28.33
N LEU A 597 -22.65 -34.78 28.73
CA LEU A 597 -22.88 -36.23 28.74
C LEU A 597 -23.43 -36.68 27.38
N VAL A 598 -22.65 -37.48 26.65
CA VAL A 598 -23.12 -38.14 25.42
C VAL A 598 -23.80 -39.45 25.78
N LEU A 599 -25.05 -39.61 25.33
CA LEU A 599 -25.87 -40.81 25.47
C LEU A 599 -25.94 -41.55 24.11
N PRO A 600 -26.13 -42.87 24.11
CA PRO A 600 -26.12 -43.66 22.87
C PRO A 600 -27.39 -43.42 22.04
N ALA A 601 -27.25 -43.45 20.72
CA ALA A 601 -28.32 -43.17 19.74
C ALA A 601 -29.30 -44.34 19.52
N THR A 602 -29.44 -45.29 20.45
CA THR A 602 -30.33 -46.44 20.23
C THR A 602 -31.77 -45.97 20.12
N ASN A 603 -32.29 -46.03 18.89
CA ASN A 603 -33.63 -45.64 18.50
C ASN A 603 -34.70 -46.12 19.49
N ASP A 604 -35.63 -45.21 19.77
CA ASP A 604 -36.96 -45.47 20.31
C ASP A 604 -37.69 -46.69 19.71
N ILE A 605 -37.30 -47.09 18.50
CA ILE A 605 -37.87 -48.21 17.73
C ILE A 605 -37.56 -49.59 18.35
N LEU A 606 -36.47 -49.76 19.11
CA LEU A 606 -36.09 -51.06 19.69
C LEU A 606 -36.31 -51.16 21.22
N LEU A 607 -36.56 -50.03 21.90
CA LEU A 607 -36.61 -49.96 23.37
C LEU A 607 -37.93 -49.40 23.95
N GLY A 608 -38.91 -49.06 23.11
CA GLY A 608 -40.27 -48.80 23.60
C GLY A 608 -40.41 -47.52 24.44
N GLY A 609 -40.21 -46.35 23.82
CA GLY A 609 -40.74 -45.06 24.31
C GLY A 609 -40.29 -44.62 25.71
N SER A 610 -39.20 -45.17 26.26
CA SER A 610 -38.72 -44.83 27.60
C SER A 610 -38.04 -43.45 27.59
N ASN A 611 -38.56 -42.48 28.35
CA ASN A 611 -37.94 -41.16 28.58
C ASN A 611 -36.66 -41.24 29.45
N ASP A 612 -36.09 -42.42 29.62
CA ASP A 612 -35.10 -42.75 30.63
C ASP A 612 -33.76 -42.00 30.44
N GLY A 613 -33.40 -41.69 29.19
CA GLY A 613 -32.23 -40.85 28.90
C GLY A 613 -32.40 -39.39 29.32
N ALA A 614 -33.61 -38.83 29.18
CA ALA A 614 -33.92 -37.48 29.65
C ALA A 614 -33.97 -37.42 31.18
N ALA A 615 -34.57 -38.43 31.82
CA ALA A 615 -34.62 -38.54 33.28
C ALA A 615 -33.23 -38.69 33.92
N LEU A 616 -32.29 -39.40 33.27
CA LEU A 616 -30.89 -39.47 33.71
C LEU A 616 -30.20 -38.10 33.60
N CYS A 617 -30.44 -37.37 32.50
CA CYS A 617 -29.89 -36.04 32.32
C CYS A 617 -30.39 -35.06 33.39
N GLU A 618 -31.71 -35.04 33.63
CA GLU A 618 -32.35 -34.20 34.66
C GLU A 618 -31.85 -34.55 36.07
N SER A 619 -31.56 -35.82 36.35
CA SER A 619 -31.02 -36.25 37.64
C SER A 619 -29.59 -35.77 37.89
N LEU A 620 -28.79 -35.60 36.83
CA LEU A 620 -27.38 -35.20 36.93
C LEU A 620 -27.19 -33.68 36.81
N ALA A 621 -28.12 -32.96 36.17
CA ALA A 621 -28.02 -31.53 35.97
C ALA A 621 -27.75 -30.71 37.24
N PRO A 622 -28.39 -30.98 38.40
CA PRO A 622 -28.08 -30.25 39.63
C PRO A 622 -26.65 -30.44 40.14
N LEU A 623 -26.00 -31.56 39.83
CA LEU A 623 -24.64 -31.87 40.30
C LEU A 623 -23.55 -31.15 39.49
N PHE A 624 -23.78 -30.99 38.18
CA PHE A 624 -22.80 -30.44 37.25
C PHE A 624 -23.15 -29.01 36.76
N GLY A 625 -24.39 -28.55 36.95
CA GLY A 625 -24.87 -27.27 36.43
C GLY A 625 -24.49 -26.08 37.31
N ASN A 626 -24.56 -26.23 38.63
CA ASN A 626 -24.37 -25.12 39.56
C ASN A 626 -22.88 -24.78 39.76
N GLY A 627 -22.46 -23.60 39.30
CA GLY A 627 -21.08 -23.13 39.38
C GLY A 627 -20.52 -23.05 40.81
N ALA A 628 -21.37 -22.78 41.80
CA ALA A 628 -20.98 -22.75 43.21
C ALA A 628 -20.67 -24.15 43.77
N LEU A 629 -21.19 -25.23 43.16
CA LEU A 629 -20.93 -26.61 43.58
C LEU A 629 -19.67 -27.20 42.95
N LEU A 630 -19.33 -26.74 41.75
CA LEU A 630 -18.19 -27.24 40.98
C LEU A 630 -16.83 -26.89 41.64
N GLY A 631 -16.80 -25.89 42.52
CA GLY A 631 -15.60 -25.45 43.27
C GLY A 631 -15.55 -25.90 44.74
N ILE A 632 -16.43 -26.83 45.15
CA ILE A 632 -16.42 -27.40 46.51
C ILE A 632 -15.71 -28.76 46.46
N LEU A 633 -14.47 -28.83 46.97
CA LEU A 633 -13.63 -30.03 47.04
C LEU A 633 -14.41 -31.34 47.32
N PRO A 634 -15.28 -31.46 48.34
CA PRO A 634 -16.02 -32.70 48.59
C PRO A 634 -17.03 -33.13 47.51
N ILE A 635 -17.54 -32.19 46.69
CA ILE A 635 -18.43 -32.50 45.57
C ILE A 635 -17.62 -32.99 44.37
N THR A 636 -16.39 -32.49 44.19
CA THR A 636 -15.48 -32.99 43.14
C THR A 636 -15.17 -34.49 43.30
N ASP A 637 -15.11 -34.99 44.53
CA ASP A 637 -14.95 -36.42 44.83
C ASP A 637 -16.20 -37.23 44.44
N ILE A 638 -17.40 -36.66 44.61
CA ILE A 638 -18.65 -37.27 44.13
C ILE A 638 -18.67 -37.29 42.60
N LEU A 639 -18.34 -36.17 41.93
CA LEU A 639 -18.29 -36.08 40.48
C LEU A 639 -17.23 -37.05 39.91
N ALA A 640 -16.09 -37.18 40.57
CA ALA A 640 -15.06 -38.17 40.27
C ALA A 640 -15.56 -39.60 40.49
N ALA A 641 -16.29 -39.89 41.57
CA ALA A 641 -16.85 -41.21 41.84
C ALA A 641 -17.96 -41.59 40.86
N VAL A 642 -18.83 -40.64 40.49
CA VAL A 642 -19.86 -40.81 39.45
C VAL A 642 -19.18 -41.07 38.10
N THR A 643 -18.25 -40.23 37.67
CA THR A 643 -17.56 -40.42 36.38
C THR A 643 -16.70 -41.67 36.36
N ASN A 644 -15.78 -41.88 37.32
CA ASN A 644 -14.91 -43.06 37.39
C ASN A 644 -15.68 -44.37 37.61
N GLY A 645 -16.81 -44.33 38.31
CA GLY A 645 -17.65 -45.49 38.55
C GLY A 645 -18.46 -45.88 37.32
N LEU A 646 -18.93 -44.89 36.56
CA LEU A 646 -19.69 -45.11 35.34
C LEU A 646 -18.79 -45.48 34.16
N THR A 647 -17.64 -44.83 33.96
CA THR A 647 -16.79 -45.05 32.78
C THR A 647 -16.52 -46.53 32.44
N PRO A 648 -16.11 -47.42 33.38
CA PRO A 648 -15.88 -48.84 33.08
C PRO A 648 -17.16 -49.60 32.73
N LEU A 649 -18.29 -49.20 33.33
CA LEU A 649 -19.63 -49.68 33.01
C LEU A 649 -20.01 -49.29 31.58
N LEU A 650 -19.71 -48.04 31.21
CA LEU A 650 -20.01 -47.43 29.91
C LEU A 650 -19.16 -48.01 28.77
N GLU A 651 -17.89 -48.35 29.02
CA GLU A 651 -17.01 -49.03 28.06
C GLU A 651 -17.42 -50.49 27.79
N ALA A 652 -18.03 -51.17 28.77
CA ALA A 652 -18.48 -52.56 28.63
C ALA A 652 -19.82 -52.71 27.87
N LEU A 653 -20.53 -51.61 27.60
CA LEU A 653 -21.91 -51.61 27.08
C LEU A 653 -22.04 -51.58 25.55
N ASP A 654 -20.95 -51.76 24.80
CA ASP A 654 -20.90 -51.72 23.33
C ASP A 654 -21.81 -52.80 22.64
N VAL A 655 -22.49 -53.70 23.40
CA VAL A 655 -23.23 -54.87 22.87
C VAL A 655 -24.52 -55.29 23.63
N LEU A 656 -25.02 -54.57 24.65
CA LEU A 656 -26.13 -55.04 25.52
C LEU A 656 -27.42 -54.17 25.47
N PRO A 657 -28.61 -54.68 25.86
CA PRO A 657 -29.84 -53.89 25.96
C PRO A 657 -29.76 -52.88 27.12
N ILE A 658 -29.87 -51.59 26.80
CA ILE A 658 -29.52 -50.45 27.67
C ILE A 658 -30.61 -50.10 28.69
N ASP A 659 -31.89 -50.38 28.39
CA ASP A 659 -33.07 -49.97 29.18
C ASP A 659 -33.01 -50.40 30.66
N GLY A 660 -32.89 -51.71 30.91
CA GLY A 660 -32.80 -52.24 32.28
C GLY A 660 -31.59 -51.77 33.08
N LEU A 661 -30.56 -51.22 32.41
CA LEU A 661 -29.38 -50.67 33.06
C LEU A 661 -29.55 -49.18 33.42
N VAL A 662 -30.16 -48.40 32.52
CA VAL A 662 -30.48 -46.99 32.78
C VAL A 662 -31.49 -46.87 33.91
N THR A 663 -32.51 -47.72 33.95
CA THR A 663 -33.45 -47.76 35.09
C THR A 663 -32.73 -48.15 36.40
N GLN A 664 -31.75 -49.06 36.36
CA GLN A 664 -30.96 -49.39 37.57
C GLN A 664 -30.03 -48.24 38.00
N LEU A 665 -29.43 -47.53 37.05
CA LEU A 665 -28.64 -46.33 37.31
C LEU A 665 -29.48 -45.22 37.93
N GLN A 666 -30.69 -44.98 37.42
CA GLN A 666 -31.65 -44.05 38.01
C GLN A 666 -32.05 -44.46 39.42
N ASN A 667 -32.29 -45.75 39.67
CA ASN A 667 -32.60 -46.26 41.01
C ASN A 667 -31.43 -46.12 42.01
N ILE A 668 -30.19 -46.07 41.53
CA ILE A 668 -29.01 -45.78 42.34
C ILE A 668 -28.86 -44.27 42.58
N LEU A 669 -29.08 -43.44 41.55
CA LEU A 669 -28.86 -41.99 41.59
C LEU A 669 -29.99 -41.20 42.26
N GLY A 670 -31.26 -41.62 42.09
CA GLY A 670 -32.42 -40.93 42.65
C GLY A 670 -32.41 -40.78 44.19
N PRO A 671 -32.03 -41.81 44.96
CA PRO A 671 -31.85 -41.71 46.40
C PRO A 671 -30.68 -40.81 46.85
N ILE A 672 -29.76 -40.46 45.95
CA ILE A 672 -28.53 -39.70 46.24
C ILE A 672 -28.75 -38.21 45.96
N THR A 673 -29.42 -37.87 44.86
CA THR A 673 -29.63 -36.48 44.42
C THR A 673 -30.56 -35.70 45.35
N GLY A 674 -31.64 -36.33 45.84
CA GLY A 674 -32.60 -35.69 46.76
C GLY A 674 -32.00 -35.22 48.09
N PRO A 675 -31.28 -36.08 48.85
CA PRO A 675 -30.59 -35.68 50.06
C PRO A 675 -29.50 -34.63 49.84
N LEU A 676 -28.81 -34.65 48.70
CA LEU A 676 -27.77 -33.67 48.37
C LEU A 676 -28.38 -32.28 48.14
N ILE A 677 -29.46 -32.19 47.36
CA ILE A 677 -30.20 -30.94 47.13
C ILE A 677 -30.75 -30.36 48.45
N ASN A 678 -31.37 -31.20 49.28
CA ASN A 678 -31.87 -30.76 50.59
C ASN A 678 -30.76 -30.36 51.56
N GLY A 679 -29.58 -30.98 51.50
CA GLY A 679 -28.41 -30.60 52.29
C GLY A 679 -27.83 -29.26 51.86
N LEU A 680 -27.88 -28.95 50.57
CA LEU A 680 -27.44 -27.69 49.98
C LEU A 680 -28.36 -26.51 50.34
N ASP A 681 -29.68 -26.70 50.28
CA ASP A 681 -30.66 -25.69 50.71
C ASP A 681 -30.54 -25.35 52.21
N ASN A 682 -29.97 -26.25 53.00
CA ASN A 682 -29.80 -26.11 54.45
C ASN A 682 -28.34 -25.88 54.89
N PHE A 683 -27.36 -25.72 53.98
CA PHE A 683 -25.92 -25.55 54.27
C PHE A 683 -25.26 -26.69 55.11
N VAL A 684 -25.80 -27.91 55.07
CA VAL A 684 -25.26 -29.07 55.82
C VAL A 684 -24.87 -30.18 54.85
N VAL A 685 -23.75 -30.00 54.13
CA VAL A 685 -23.27 -30.97 53.13
C VAL A 685 -22.33 -32.01 53.75
N ASP A 686 -21.45 -31.60 54.67
CA ASP A 686 -20.34 -32.43 55.18
C ASP A 686 -20.72 -33.83 55.74
N PRO A 687 -21.73 -33.98 56.64
CA PRO A 687 -22.06 -35.28 57.22
C PRO A 687 -22.80 -36.22 56.25
N LEU A 688 -23.21 -35.74 55.08
CA LEU A 688 -23.95 -36.52 54.09
C LEU A 688 -23.03 -37.18 53.04
N LEU A 689 -21.81 -36.67 52.87
CA LEU A 689 -20.91 -37.05 51.76
C LEU A 689 -20.38 -38.48 51.85
N GLU A 690 -19.80 -38.88 52.98
CA GLU A 690 -19.28 -40.25 53.19
C GLU A 690 -20.34 -41.35 52.95
N PRO A 691 -21.56 -41.26 53.54
CA PRO A 691 -22.60 -42.25 53.27
C PRO A 691 -23.07 -42.25 51.81
N LEU A 692 -23.12 -41.08 51.15
CA LEU A 692 -23.51 -40.95 49.74
C LEU A 692 -22.47 -41.57 48.79
N VAL A 693 -21.18 -41.24 48.95
CA VAL A 693 -20.08 -41.80 48.16
C VAL A 693 -20.00 -43.32 48.34
N CYS A 694 -20.19 -43.82 49.58
CA CYS A 694 -20.24 -45.25 49.85
C CYS A 694 -21.42 -45.94 49.16
N GLN A 695 -22.63 -45.37 49.25
CA GLN A 695 -23.83 -45.93 48.61
C GLN A 695 -23.71 -45.94 47.09
N LEU A 696 -23.18 -44.87 46.50
CA LEU A 696 -22.89 -44.78 45.06
C LEU A 696 -21.89 -45.86 44.63
N THR A 697 -20.76 -45.97 45.34
CA THR A 697 -19.71 -46.94 45.03
C THR A 697 -20.20 -48.39 45.15
N ASN A 698 -21.07 -48.67 46.14
CA ASN A 698 -21.70 -49.97 46.30
C ASN A 698 -22.73 -50.27 45.21
N GLY A 699 -23.56 -49.31 44.83
CA GLY A 699 -24.54 -49.46 43.76
C GLY A 699 -23.86 -49.74 42.42
N VAL A 700 -22.85 -48.94 42.09
CA VAL A 700 -22.01 -49.11 40.90
C VAL A 700 -21.27 -50.44 40.91
N GLY A 701 -20.65 -50.82 42.04
CA GLY A 701 -19.95 -52.10 42.19
C GLY A 701 -20.89 -53.33 42.09
N GLY A 702 -22.12 -53.21 42.57
CA GLY A 702 -23.15 -54.23 42.42
C GLY A 702 -23.60 -54.43 40.97
N LEU A 703 -23.75 -53.32 40.23
CA LEU A 703 -24.10 -53.31 38.82
C LEU A 703 -22.98 -53.88 37.94
N LEU A 704 -21.73 -53.48 38.18
CA LEU A 704 -20.53 -54.06 37.56
C LEU A 704 -20.44 -55.57 37.83
N GLY A 705 -20.75 -56.00 39.05
CA GLY A 705 -20.74 -57.41 39.42
C GLY A 705 -21.85 -58.24 38.76
N LEU A 706 -22.98 -57.61 38.41
CA LEU A 706 -24.05 -58.20 37.62
C LEU A 706 -23.66 -58.36 36.14
N LEU A 707 -22.96 -57.38 35.57
CA LEU A 707 -22.55 -57.38 34.16
C LEU A 707 -21.32 -58.25 33.87
N THR A 708 -20.34 -58.23 34.77
CA THR A 708 -19.05 -58.91 34.58
C THR A 708 -19.02 -60.32 35.20
N GLY A 709 -20.08 -60.72 35.90
CA GLY A 709 -20.15 -61.98 36.66
C GLY A 709 -19.32 -61.99 37.96
N ASN A 710 -18.54 -60.94 38.23
CA ASN A 710 -17.69 -60.82 39.40
C ASN A 710 -18.37 -59.97 40.49
N LYS A 711 -19.24 -60.59 41.30
CA LYS A 711 -19.87 -59.90 42.43
C LYS A 711 -18.85 -59.52 43.50
N LYS A 712 -18.52 -58.24 43.60
CA LYS A 712 -17.88 -57.67 44.78
C LYS A 712 -18.93 -57.51 45.90
N PRO A 713 -18.71 -58.01 47.12
CA PRO A 713 -19.65 -57.81 48.22
C PRO A 713 -19.75 -56.31 48.57
N PRO A 714 -20.97 -55.78 48.82
CA PRO A 714 -21.15 -54.37 49.16
C PRO A 714 -20.47 -54.04 50.50
N ALA A 715 -19.84 -52.87 50.58
CA ALA A 715 -19.32 -52.33 51.83
C ALA A 715 -20.47 -51.92 52.76
N ASN A 716 -20.29 -51.99 54.08
CA ASN A 716 -21.29 -51.43 54.99
C ASN A 716 -21.19 -49.90 54.96
N CYS A 717 -22.22 -49.23 54.43
CA CYS A 717 -22.28 -47.78 54.45
C CYS A 717 -22.89 -47.26 55.76
N PRO A 718 -22.38 -46.14 56.30
CA PRO A 718 -23.01 -45.47 57.42
C PRO A 718 -24.45 -45.05 57.08
N SER A 719 -25.37 -45.17 58.03
CA SER A 719 -26.75 -44.70 57.86
C SER A 719 -26.80 -43.17 57.91
N PHE A 720 -27.72 -42.54 57.17
CA PHE A 720 -28.03 -41.12 57.31
C PHE A 720 -28.49 -40.84 58.76
N GLY A 721 -27.55 -40.41 59.60
CA GLY A 721 -27.83 -40.04 60.97
C GLY A 721 -28.42 -38.65 61.01
N PHE A 722 -29.74 -38.53 60.90
CA PHE A 722 -30.42 -37.32 61.37
C PHE A 722 -30.42 -37.37 62.90
N GLY A 723 -29.34 -36.88 63.51
CA GLY A 723 -29.37 -36.49 64.92
C GLY A 723 -30.29 -35.28 65.04
N GLY A 724 -31.38 -35.44 65.79
CA GLY A 724 -32.37 -34.38 66.04
C GLY A 724 -31.89 -33.28 66.99
#